data_AF-A0A1C6AZH0-F1
#
_entry.id   AF-A0A1C6AZH0-F1
#
_cell.length_a   1.000
_cell.length_b   1.000
_cell.length_c   1.000
_cell.angle_alpha   90.00
_cell.angle_beta   90.00
_cell.angle_gamma   90.00
#
_symmetry.space_group_name_H-M   'P 1'
#
loop_
_entity.id
_entity.type
_entity.pdbx_description
1 polymer ?
#
loop_
_entity_poly.entity_id
_entity_poly.type
_entity_poly.pdbx_seq_one_letter_code
_entity_poly.pdbx_strand_id
1 'polypeptide(L)'
;MLKKLTAFLTAAVMVTSVASIPVLTSYADTNSTTEKRVMEKLDRGTVAVKTNGGVYLSWRLLGTESLTNQAFDIYRDSEKIYTTGEHDATCYTDSKGTADNKYTVVPKGEAIDKTEAVDVWTTNTTYKGRSVAYKDIAFKVPDGGKTPTDEEYTYTANDMSVGDLDGDGEYEYIVKWDPSNSKDNSVKGYTGNVYLDAYELDGTLLWRIDLGVNIRAGAHYTQYMVYDFDGDGKSEVILKTAPGSKDGEGNYVSKAGKNITKGDDTKDYRNSSGLLVGEDGGPEYLTVFNGETGAAMQTVDFDPPRSILTSSEWGDSYANRSERYLAAVAYLDGVHPSVVMTRGYYTYVYAAAYTWDGTDLKEQWLSTNTPTKENGGKGCTVKYADGTSKNNPNKTLYAQGAHSVSVADVDNDGYDEIIFGSAVLDHDGTVLTYDGRGHGDAEHVSDFDNDGKQEIFMAHEAGKHNDDTIPYAVDIKRYNGDIMLQAAQGDIGRGIMDNVDDEYALSSGNLSLFWSVAADGIYNQAGEKVGDIPNTNGSNMENFAVYWDGDLGRELLDGNKLVKYSVTSGTERIYYNSKNATLPGSINNSSKSNACLTADLFGDWREEIVLRYGDGVRIYFSTIPTDYRLTTLMHDSQYRCAIAWQNVGYNQPPHTSYYIGSAALAKDSGGNTLNYLAPNTSFTEVTYPDTSSITPRPTIKTTPEPVSVSVTPDADTYLVDGTTAHGSDEELKINQATDYYSSTSPGLKDIKGLGLIRFDLSKYAGKKLTSATLKLYDKFTNTDKRNSVLHLDYCSKNDWDEATVTINDIKTRGEDTPLSSLGLQVSPAYNVDYKEISFDVTDVIKEKCTDNLITFTLWTGTGREQVIASKEYSGTDAQGPTLVLEFEGEEPTPTPTVVPTATPTLKPTATPTVVPTATPTLKPTATPTVVPTATPTLKPTATPTVVPTATPTLKPTATPTVVSTATPTLKPTATPAVTSTLKPTTIPTAIPTVIPTTTPNLANNKITAMINSNNKLDVTLDFENVDMNDVNVYVAFKNNGKLVGMKMPQASELKGIDLIDKEYTDIEVYAWDNKQKPYANIVRIVNNVQ
;
A
#
# COMPACT_ATOMS: atom_id res chain seq x y z
N MET A 1 -31.81 -58.57 -40.51
CA MET A 1 -32.18 -58.62 -41.95
C MET A 1 -32.87 -57.30 -42.33
N LEU A 2 -32.93 -57.00 -43.63
CA LEU A 2 -33.89 -56.11 -44.34
C LEU A 2 -35.33 -56.18 -43.75
N LYS A 3 -36.25 -55.20 -43.92
CA LYS A 3 -36.34 -53.97 -44.75
C LYS A 3 -37.55 -53.12 -44.31
N LYS A 4 -37.64 -51.85 -44.76
CA LYS A 4 -38.79 -51.19 -45.47
C LYS A 4 -38.82 -49.66 -45.23
N LEU A 5 -39.26 -48.77 -46.14
CA LEU A 5 -39.38 -48.82 -47.61
C LEU A 5 -39.76 -47.40 -48.15
N THR A 6 -39.21 -46.96 -49.31
CA THR A 6 -39.78 -45.99 -50.30
C THR A 6 -40.28 -44.59 -49.86
N ALA A 7 -40.27 -43.53 -50.69
CA ALA A 7 -39.55 -43.17 -51.93
C ALA A 7 -39.91 -41.72 -52.36
N PHE A 8 -39.00 -41.06 -53.10
CA PHE A 8 -39.19 -40.05 -54.18
C PHE A 8 -40.44 -39.12 -54.21
N LEU A 9 -40.34 -37.84 -54.61
CA LEU A 9 -39.84 -37.41 -55.93
C LEU A 9 -39.61 -35.87 -56.04
N THR A 10 -38.48 -35.44 -56.66
CA THR A 10 -38.23 -34.12 -57.36
C THR A 10 -38.46 -32.78 -56.63
N ALA A 11 -37.72 -31.68 -56.87
CA ALA A 11 -36.48 -31.41 -57.63
C ALA A 11 -35.98 -29.99 -57.25
N ALA A 12 -34.77 -29.49 -57.50
CA ALA A 12 -33.40 -29.99 -57.74
C ALA A 12 -32.64 -28.89 -58.51
N VAL A 13 -31.57 -28.32 -57.92
CA VAL A 13 -30.38 -27.63 -58.50
C VAL A 13 -29.75 -26.82 -57.34
N MET A 14 -28.61 -27.21 -56.76
CA MET A 14 -27.20 -26.98 -57.19
C MET A 14 -26.78 -25.49 -57.18
N VAL A 15 -25.63 -25.05 -56.62
CA VAL A 15 -24.44 -25.72 -56.03
C VAL A 15 -23.83 -24.82 -54.93
N THR A 16 -23.29 -25.35 -53.83
CA THR A 16 -21.94 -25.01 -53.26
C THR A 16 -21.57 -25.89 -52.05
N SER A 17 -20.27 -25.93 -51.74
CA SER A 17 -19.60 -26.67 -50.65
C SER A 17 -20.19 -26.50 -49.24
N VAL A 18 -20.15 -27.59 -48.47
CA VAL A 18 -20.20 -27.57 -47.00
C VAL A 18 -18.95 -28.29 -46.48
N ALA A 19 -18.25 -27.69 -45.52
CA ALA A 19 -17.05 -28.27 -44.94
C ALA A 19 -17.40 -29.41 -43.96
N SER A 20 -16.54 -30.43 -43.89
CA SER A 20 -16.56 -31.41 -42.80
C SER A 20 -16.01 -30.75 -41.54
N ILE A 21 -16.89 -30.34 -40.63
CA ILE A 21 -16.53 -29.80 -39.31
C ILE A 21 -15.84 -30.92 -38.51
N PRO A 22 -14.60 -30.74 -38.03
CA PRO A 22 -14.01 -31.66 -37.06
C PRO A 22 -14.74 -31.49 -35.72
N VAL A 23 -15.10 -32.59 -35.09
CA VAL A 23 -15.64 -32.57 -33.73
C VAL A 23 -14.47 -32.32 -32.78
N LEU A 24 -14.34 -31.09 -32.26
CA LEU A 24 -13.57 -30.90 -31.04
C LEU A 24 -14.28 -31.65 -29.92
N THR A 25 -13.55 -32.55 -29.26
CA THR A 25 -13.95 -33.07 -27.96
C THR A 25 -13.66 -31.98 -26.93
N SER A 26 -14.67 -31.15 -26.65
CA SER A 26 -14.68 -30.39 -25.41
C SER A 26 -14.55 -31.37 -24.25
N TYR A 27 -13.47 -31.26 -23.46
CA TYR A 27 -13.55 -31.69 -22.07
C TYR A 27 -14.70 -30.91 -21.44
N ALA A 28 -15.51 -31.59 -20.64
CA ALA A 28 -16.66 -30.97 -20.02
C ALA A 28 -16.20 -30.28 -18.74
N ASP A 29 -16.46 -28.98 -18.63
CA ASP A 29 -16.33 -28.25 -17.37
C ASP A 29 -17.18 -28.96 -16.32
N THR A 30 -16.53 -29.66 -15.40
CA THR A 30 -17.15 -30.07 -14.14
C THR A 30 -17.22 -28.83 -13.28
N ASN A 31 -18.43 -28.29 -13.08
CA ASN A 31 -18.73 -27.02 -12.41
C ASN A 31 -17.88 -26.70 -11.15
N SER A 32 -16.66 -26.24 -11.35
CA SER A 32 -16.00 -25.27 -10.48
C SER A 32 -16.24 -23.92 -11.12
N THR A 33 -16.91 -23.01 -10.40
CA THR A 33 -16.87 -21.60 -10.72
C THR A 33 -15.68 -21.01 -10.00
N THR A 34 -14.47 -21.40 -10.42
CA THR A 34 -13.24 -20.77 -9.94
C THR A 34 -13.29 -19.31 -10.40
N GLU A 35 -13.49 -18.39 -9.46
CA GLU A 35 -13.59 -16.97 -9.78
C GLU A 35 -12.19 -16.43 -10.15
N LYS A 36 -12.16 -15.35 -10.94
CA LYS A 36 -10.90 -14.83 -11.49
C LYS A 36 -10.13 -14.08 -10.41
N ARG A 37 -8.88 -14.45 -10.15
CA ARG A 37 -8.02 -13.71 -9.21
C ARG A 37 -7.64 -12.36 -9.80
N VAL A 38 -7.81 -11.31 -9.00
CA VAL A 38 -7.41 -9.93 -9.32
C VAL A 38 -5.89 -9.84 -9.20
N MET A 39 -5.18 -9.62 -10.31
CA MET A 39 -3.73 -9.50 -10.35
C MET A 39 -3.29 -8.14 -10.92
N GLU A 40 -2.02 -7.80 -10.75
CA GLU A 40 -1.42 -6.56 -11.26
C GLU A 40 -1.54 -6.43 -12.79
N LYS A 41 -1.85 -5.21 -13.25
CA LYS A 41 -2.09 -4.88 -14.67
C LYS A 41 -0.78 -4.54 -15.40
N LEU A 42 0.15 -5.49 -15.37
CA LEU A 42 1.52 -5.35 -15.86
C LEU A 42 1.62 -4.91 -17.33
N ASP A 43 2.68 -4.15 -17.61
CA ASP A 43 3.08 -3.76 -18.96
C ASP A 43 3.67 -4.95 -19.76
N ARG A 44 4.15 -4.70 -20.98
CA ARG A 44 4.83 -5.70 -21.80
C ARG A 44 6.18 -6.17 -21.23
N GLY A 45 6.82 -5.41 -20.34
CA GLY A 45 8.11 -5.74 -19.74
C GLY A 45 9.20 -5.93 -20.78
N THR A 46 9.25 -5.08 -21.81
CA THR A 46 10.15 -5.33 -22.95
C THR A 46 11.61 -5.00 -22.58
N VAL A 47 12.46 -6.01 -22.49
CA VAL A 47 13.91 -5.81 -22.29
C VAL A 47 14.65 -5.95 -23.61
N ALA A 48 15.49 -4.97 -23.95
CA ALA A 48 16.36 -4.99 -25.12
C ALA A 48 17.83 -4.91 -24.71
N VAL A 49 18.63 -5.95 -24.98
CA VAL A 49 20.05 -6.01 -24.58
C VAL A 49 20.97 -6.18 -25.77
N LYS A 50 22.04 -5.39 -25.85
CA LYS A 50 23.07 -5.59 -26.87
C LYS A 50 23.87 -6.87 -26.60
N THR A 51 24.00 -7.73 -27.60
CA THR A 51 24.82 -8.96 -27.54
C THR A 51 25.81 -9.02 -28.70
N ASN A 52 26.71 -10.01 -28.66
CA ASN A 52 27.61 -10.32 -29.77
C ASN A 52 26.86 -10.78 -31.05
N GLY A 53 25.63 -11.28 -30.91
CA GLY A 53 24.83 -11.81 -32.03
C GLY A 53 23.87 -10.80 -32.66
N GLY A 54 23.59 -9.68 -31.98
CA GLY A 54 22.53 -8.74 -32.38
C GLY A 54 22.09 -7.85 -31.22
N VAL A 55 20.82 -7.47 -31.19
CA VAL A 55 20.11 -7.12 -29.95
C VAL A 55 19.22 -8.31 -29.59
N TYR A 56 19.31 -8.78 -28.35
CA TYR A 56 18.39 -9.75 -27.78
C TYR A 56 17.21 -8.99 -27.17
N LEU A 57 16.00 -9.43 -27.50
CA LEU A 57 14.74 -8.92 -27.00
C LEU A 57 14.04 -10.02 -26.20
N SER A 58 13.33 -9.66 -25.15
CA SER A 58 12.47 -10.54 -24.37
C SER A 58 11.32 -9.71 -23.80
N TRP A 59 10.14 -10.31 -23.61
CA TRP A 59 8.93 -9.62 -23.16
C TRP A 59 7.90 -10.58 -22.55
N ARG A 60 6.99 -10.05 -21.72
CA ARG A 60 5.99 -10.85 -21.01
C ARG A 60 4.95 -11.38 -22.00
N LEU A 61 4.51 -12.62 -21.81
CA LEU A 61 3.16 -13.04 -22.20
C LEU A 61 2.27 -12.81 -20.97
N LEU A 62 1.23 -11.99 -21.11
CA LEU A 62 0.35 -11.66 -19.99
C LEU A 62 -0.69 -12.77 -19.76
N GLY A 63 -1.12 -12.98 -18.51
CA GLY A 63 -2.12 -13.99 -18.14
C GLY A 63 -3.49 -13.81 -18.81
N THR A 64 -3.79 -12.61 -19.33
CA THR A 64 -5.01 -12.33 -20.12
C THR A 64 -4.84 -12.58 -21.63
N GLU A 65 -3.64 -12.94 -22.10
CA GLU A 65 -3.35 -13.25 -23.51
C GLU A 65 -3.38 -14.75 -23.79
N SER A 66 -3.65 -15.15 -25.04
CA SER A 66 -3.73 -16.58 -25.37
C SER A 66 -2.36 -17.22 -25.51
N LEU A 67 -1.93 -17.98 -24.50
CA LEU A 67 -0.75 -18.87 -24.53
C LEU A 67 -0.64 -19.69 -25.82
N THR A 68 -1.78 -20.14 -26.36
CA THR A 68 -1.83 -21.05 -27.51
C THR A 68 -1.74 -20.39 -28.88
N ASN A 69 -2.06 -19.09 -29.03
CA ASN A 69 -2.13 -18.44 -30.36
C ASN A 69 -1.77 -16.95 -30.41
N GLN A 70 -1.46 -16.30 -29.28
CA GLN A 70 -1.01 -14.92 -29.29
C GLN A 70 0.29 -14.79 -30.09
N ALA A 71 0.42 -13.77 -30.92
CA ALA A 71 1.66 -13.47 -31.66
C ALA A 71 2.00 -12.00 -31.51
N PHE A 72 3.23 -11.62 -31.84
CA PHE A 72 3.73 -10.26 -31.65
C PHE A 72 4.33 -9.68 -32.93
N ASP A 73 4.17 -8.37 -33.08
CA ASP A 73 4.86 -7.56 -34.08
C ASP A 73 6.01 -6.81 -33.40
N ILE A 74 7.22 -6.98 -33.92
CA ILE A 74 8.45 -6.40 -33.36
C ILE A 74 8.90 -5.23 -34.23
N TYR A 75 9.00 -4.05 -33.60
CA TYR A 75 9.42 -2.81 -34.22
C TYR A 75 10.78 -2.37 -33.73
N ARG A 76 11.54 -1.72 -34.61
CA ARG A 76 12.82 -1.10 -34.31
C ARG A 76 12.85 0.27 -34.97
N ASP A 77 13.08 1.32 -34.19
CA ASP A 77 12.99 2.72 -34.63
C ASP A 77 11.67 3.02 -35.38
N SER A 78 10.57 2.43 -34.91
CA SER A 78 9.22 2.42 -35.54
C SER A 78 9.09 1.68 -36.89
N GLU A 79 10.13 1.04 -37.43
CA GLU A 79 10.01 0.11 -38.58
C GLU A 79 9.72 -1.32 -38.07
N LYS A 80 8.69 -1.99 -38.60
CA LYS A 80 8.45 -3.40 -38.26
C LYS A 80 9.51 -4.30 -38.89
N ILE A 81 10.30 -4.97 -38.06
CA ILE A 81 11.39 -5.87 -38.50
C ILE A 81 10.98 -7.34 -38.51
N TYR A 82 10.02 -7.75 -37.68
CA TYR A 82 9.59 -9.13 -37.54
C TYR A 82 8.12 -9.25 -37.07
N THR A 83 7.52 -10.40 -37.34
CA THR A 83 6.24 -10.85 -36.76
C THR A 83 6.47 -12.29 -36.31
N THR A 84 6.17 -12.61 -35.05
CA THR A 84 6.34 -13.96 -34.53
C THR A 84 5.30 -14.93 -35.12
N GLY A 85 5.60 -16.23 -35.08
CA GLY A 85 4.58 -17.26 -35.11
C GLY A 85 3.65 -17.17 -33.90
N GLU A 86 2.54 -17.90 -33.97
CA GLU A 86 1.48 -17.93 -32.95
C GLU A 86 1.82 -18.82 -31.75
N HIS A 87 2.95 -19.54 -31.84
CA HIS A 87 3.49 -20.39 -30.77
C HIS A 87 4.93 -19.99 -30.36
N ASP A 88 5.61 -19.09 -31.08
CA ASP A 88 7.00 -18.72 -30.80
C ASP A 88 7.17 -18.23 -29.35
N ALA A 89 8.33 -18.51 -28.75
CA ALA A 89 8.73 -17.96 -27.46
C ALA A 89 8.74 -16.42 -27.47
N THR A 90 8.54 -15.79 -26.31
CA THR A 90 8.54 -14.33 -26.17
C THR A 90 9.95 -13.73 -26.05
N CYS A 91 10.88 -14.26 -26.84
CA CYS A 91 12.20 -13.68 -27.06
C CYS A 91 12.59 -13.67 -28.55
N TYR A 92 13.49 -12.76 -28.94
CA TYR A 92 13.94 -12.60 -30.33
C TYR A 92 15.37 -12.05 -30.38
N THR A 93 16.13 -12.35 -31.44
CA THR A 93 17.45 -11.72 -31.66
C THR A 93 17.49 -10.99 -33.00
N ASP A 94 17.44 -9.65 -32.97
CA ASP A 94 17.72 -8.84 -34.14
C ASP A 94 19.21 -8.82 -34.44
N SER A 95 19.64 -9.70 -35.35
CA SER A 95 21.01 -9.76 -35.88
C SER A 95 21.53 -8.46 -36.51
N LYS A 96 20.66 -7.48 -36.81
CA LYS A 96 21.00 -6.16 -37.36
C LYS A 96 20.90 -5.04 -36.32
N GLY A 97 20.65 -5.36 -35.06
CA GLY A 97 20.46 -4.39 -33.97
C GLY A 97 21.78 -3.79 -33.45
N THR A 98 21.75 -2.49 -33.16
CA THR A 98 22.86 -1.71 -32.57
C THR A 98 22.49 -1.24 -31.16
N ALA A 99 23.38 -0.51 -30.48
CA ALA A 99 23.09 0.10 -29.18
C ALA A 99 22.29 1.41 -29.30
N ASP A 100 22.16 1.95 -30.52
CA ASP A 100 21.55 3.25 -30.81
C ASP A 100 20.07 3.11 -31.25
N ASN A 101 19.56 1.88 -31.35
CA ASN A 101 18.17 1.60 -31.74
C ASN A 101 17.25 1.62 -30.53
N LYS A 102 15.98 1.96 -30.75
CA LYS A 102 14.87 1.70 -29.82
C LYS A 102 13.99 0.56 -30.33
N TYR A 103 13.38 -0.20 -29.44
CA TYR A 103 12.49 -1.31 -29.78
C TYR A 103 11.10 -1.18 -29.14
N THR A 104 10.08 -1.69 -29.82
CA THR A 104 8.71 -1.79 -29.30
C THR A 104 8.15 -3.15 -29.72
N VAL A 105 7.50 -3.85 -28.79
CA VAL A 105 6.82 -5.12 -29.07
C VAL A 105 5.35 -4.97 -28.73
N VAL A 106 4.46 -5.26 -29.69
CA VAL A 106 3.01 -5.20 -29.50
C VAL A 106 2.35 -6.50 -29.96
N PRO A 107 1.16 -6.85 -29.45
CA PRO A 107 0.32 -7.89 -30.04
C PRO A 107 0.16 -7.69 -31.55
N LYS A 108 0.25 -8.79 -32.32
CA LYS A 108 0.24 -8.82 -33.80
C LYS A 108 -0.98 -8.07 -34.37
N GLY A 109 -0.72 -6.96 -35.06
CA GLY A 109 -1.75 -6.10 -35.65
C GLY A 109 -2.34 -5.01 -34.72
N GLU A 110 -1.87 -4.88 -33.49
CA GLU A 110 -2.14 -3.69 -32.67
C GLU A 110 -1.27 -2.49 -33.08
N ALA A 111 -1.58 -1.32 -32.52
CA ALA A 111 -0.93 -0.06 -32.85
C ALA A 111 0.19 0.25 -31.85
N ILE A 112 1.35 0.67 -32.37
CA ILE A 112 2.58 0.91 -31.60
C ILE A 112 2.53 2.16 -30.70
N ASP A 113 1.54 3.02 -30.87
CA ASP A 113 1.31 4.22 -30.05
C ASP A 113 0.68 3.92 -28.67
N LYS A 114 0.47 2.63 -28.35
CA LYS A 114 0.06 2.12 -27.04
C LYS A 114 1.21 1.65 -26.15
N THR A 115 2.45 1.61 -26.63
CA THR A 115 3.57 0.97 -25.91
C THR A 115 4.85 1.78 -26.10
N GLU A 116 5.50 2.12 -24.99
CA GLU A 116 6.76 2.87 -24.97
C GLU A 116 7.88 2.17 -25.77
N ALA A 117 8.87 2.94 -26.22
CA ALA A 117 9.96 2.44 -27.06
C ALA A 117 11.26 2.33 -26.27
N VAL A 118 11.56 1.11 -25.80
CA VAL A 118 12.66 0.82 -24.87
C VAL A 118 14.04 0.98 -25.50
N ASP A 119 14.99 1.47 -24.71
CA ASP A 119 16.40 1.65 -25.10
C ASP A 119 17.21 0.36 -24.96
N VAL A 120 18.19 0.17 -25.85
CA VAL A 120 19.07 -1.00 -25.82
C VAL A 120 20.11 -0.90 -24.70
N TRP A 121 20.00 -1.78 -23.71
CA TRP A 121 20.94 -1.91 -22.62
C TRP A 121 22.31 -2.38 -23.15
N THR A 122 23.34 -1.56 -22.90
CA THR A 122 24.75 -1.88 -23.22
C THR A 122 25.49 -2.54 -22.05
N THR A 123 24.83 -2.67 -20.90
CA THR A 123 25.26 -3.36 -19.68
C THR A 123 25.26 -4.88 -19.84
N ASN A 124 26.06 -5.37 -20.79
CA ASN A 124 26.34 -6.79 -21.01
C ASN A 124 27.82 -7.05 -20.80
N THR A 125 28.18 -7.79 -19.74
CA THR A 125 29.58 -8.09 -19.41
C THR A 125 29.95 -9.53 -19.74
N THR A 126 31.11 -9.73 -20.37
CA THR A 126 31.65 -11.09 -20.58
C THR A 126 32.42 -11.54 -19.35
N TYR A 127 31.72 -12.12 -18.39
CA TYR A 127 32.33 -12.68 -17.19
C TYR A 127 32.87 -14.10 -17.45
N LYS A 128 34.19 -14.26 -17.41
CA LYS A 128 34.92 -15.52 -17.66
C LYS A 128 34.59 -16.23 -19.00
N GLY A 129 34.08 -15.50 -19.98
CA GLY A 129 33.72 -16.03 -21.30
C GLY A 129 32.23 -16.33 -21.50
N ARG A 130 31.37 -16.07 -20.50
CA ARG A 130 29.91 -16.02 -20.69
C ARG A 130 29.44 -14.57 -20.63
N SER A 131 28.53 -14.18 -21.53
CA SER A 131 27.82 -12.90 -21.41
C SER A 131 26.84 -12.95 -20.25
N VAL A 132 26.66 -11.83 -19.57
CA VAL A 132 25.61 -11.61 -18.57
C VAL A 132 25.07 -10.19 -18.76
N ALA A 133 23.77 -10.08 -18.98
CA ALA A 133 23.09 -8.79 -18.97
C ALA A 133 22.77 -8.37 -17.54
N TYR A 134 22.71 -7.07 -17.31
CA TYR A 134 22.28 -6.53 -16.02
C TYR A 134 21.74 -5.11 -16.14
N LYS A 135 20.99 -4.68 -15.13
CA LYS A 135 20.66 -3.28 -14.83
C LYS A 135 21.22 -2.96 -13.44
N ASP A 136 21.88 -1.82 -13.30
CA ASP A 136 22.29 -1.30 -11.98
C ASP A 136 21.26 -0.27 -11.53
N ILE A 137 20.78 -0.37 -10.29
CA ILE A 137 19.95 0.66 -9.63
C ILE A 137 20.78 1.25 -8.49
N ALA A 138 20.99 2.56 -8.52
CA ALA A 138 21.78 3.28 -7.52
C ALA A 138 20.86 3.76 -6.37
N PHE A 139 21.17 3.36 -5.13
CA PHE A 139 20.36 3.75 -3.97
C PHE A 139 21.00 4.85 -3.13
N LYS A 140 20.18 5.54 -2.32
CA LYS A 140 20.58 6.61 -1.40
C LYS A 140 20.78 6.03 0.00
N VAL A 141 21.94 5.39 0.24
CA VAL A 141 22.28 4.72 1.53
C VAL A 141 21.94 5.62 2.75
N PRO A 142 21.21 5.10 3.75
CA PRO A 142 20.92 5.85 4.98
C PRO A 142 22.20 6.16 5.78
N ASP A 143 22.23 7.32 6.44
CA ASP A 143 23.33 7.68 7.34
C ASP A 143 23.49 6.66 8.47
N GLY A 144 24.74 6.23 8.70
CA GLY A 144 25.11 5.41 9.85
C GLY A 144 24.93 6.17 11.17
N GLY A 145 24.86 5.42 12.28
CA GLY A 145 24.51 5.98 13.59
C GLY A 145 25.26 5.36 14.76
N LYS A 146 24.81 5.73 15.97
CA LYS A 146 25.28 5.16 17.24
C LYS A 146 24.09 4.68 18.06
N THR A 147 24.26 3.57 18.79
CA THR A 147 23.27 3.10 19.76
C THR A 147 23.38 3.86 21.09
N PRO A 148 22.43 3.70 22.03
CA PRO A 148 22.54 4.22 23.39
C PRO A 148 23.74 3.71 24.21
N THR A 149 24.56 2.81 23.66
CA THR A 149 25.82 2.32 24.25
C THR A 149 27.06 2.67 23.40
N ASP A 150 26.97 3.73 22.57
CA ASP A 150 28.04 4.25 21.69
C ASP A 150 28.56 3.28 20.61
N GLU A 151 27.89 2.13 20.38
CA GLU A 151 28.18 1.20 19.29
C GLU A 151 27.84 1.86 17.95
N GLU A 152 28.84 2.01 17.08
CA GLU A 152 28.67 2.54 15.72
C GLU A 152 28.11 1.48 14.78
N TYR A 153 27.21 1.88 13.88
CA TYR A 153 26.65 1.02 12.82
C TYR A 153 26.51 1.76 11.50
N THR A 154 26.61 1.02 10.40
CA THR A 154 26.38 1.47 9.01
C THR A 154 25.21 0.69 8.41
N TYR A 155 24.71 1.09 7.25
CA TYR A 155 23.62 0.37 6.57
C TYR A 155 24.11 -0.39 5.33
N THR A 156 23.41 -1.48 5.03
CA THR A 156 23.41 -2.13 3.72
C THR A 156 21.98 -2.40 3.27
N ALA A 157 21.70 -2.33 1.98
CA ALA A 157 20.50 -2.94 1.42
C ALA A 157 20.45 -4.42 1.83
N ASN A 158 19.26 -5.01 1.85
CA ASN A 158 19.05 -6.35 2.39
C ASN A 158 17.96 -7.07 1.59
N ASP A 159 16.96 -7.70 2.22
CA ASP A 159 15.85 -8.33 1.51
C ASP A 159 14.98 -7.29 0.80
N MET A 160 14.50 -7.63 -0.40
CA MET A 160 13.65 -6.78 -1.24
C MET A 160 12.31 -7.46 -1.56
N SER A 161 11.34 -6.66 -2.00
CA SER A 161 10.12 -7.12 -2.67
C SER A 161 9.72 -6.09 -3.73
N VAL A 162 8.66 -6.36 -4.49
CA VAL A 162 8.19 -5.52 -5.61
C VAL A 162 6.66 -5.42 -5.64
N GLY A 163 6.20 -4.34 -6.25
CA GLY A 163 4.81 -4.11 -6.63
C GLY A 163 4.72 -2.91 -7.57
N ASP A 164 3.71 -2.88 -8.41
CA ASP A 164 3.36 -1.72 -9.24
C ASP A 164 2.78 -0.64 -8.31
N LEU A 165 3.54 0.39 -7.94
CA LEU A 165 3.14 1.35 -6.88
C LEU A 165 2.33 2.53 -7.42
N ASP A 166 2.39 2.82 -8.72
CA ASP A 166 1.70 3.95 -9.37
C ASP A 166 0.72 3.55 -10.50
N GLY A 167 0.66 2.27 -10.88
CA GLY A 167 -0.34 1.71 -11.80
C GLY A 167 0.02 1.78 -13.29
N ASP A 168 1.27 2.14 -13.63
CA ASP A 168 1.73 2.17 -15.03
C ASP A 168 1.95 0.75 -15.62
N GLY A 169 2.34 -0.21 -14.78
CA GLY A 169 2.55 -1.62 -15.13
C GLY A 169 4.02 -2.10 -15.10
N GLU A 170 4.99 -1.24 -14.78
CA GLU A 170 6.35 -1.66 -14.37
C GLU A 170 6.36 -2.09 -12.88
N TYR A 171 7.53 -2.20 -12.25
CA TYR A 171 7.69 -2.64 -10.86
C TYR A 171 8.68 -1.75 -10.10
N GLU A 172 8.21 -1.18 -8.99
CA GLU A 172 9.10 -0.49 -8.04
C GLU A 172 9.75 -1.49 -7.08
N TYR A 173 10.93 -1.12 -6.64
CA TYR A 173 11.82 -1.92 -5.82
C TYR A 173 11.77 -1.46 -4.37
N ILE A 174 11.12 -2.25 -3.52
CA ILE A 174 11.02 -1.98 -2.08
C ILE A 174 12.26 -2.58 -1.41
N VAL A 175 13.00 -1.76 -0.66
CA VAL A 175 14.33 -2.10 -0.13
C VAL A 175 14.36 -2.01 1.39
N LYS A 176 14.56 -3.15 2.07
CA LYS A 176 14.91 -3.18 3.49
C LYS A 176 16.37 -2.77 3.67
N TRP A 177 16.61 -1.77 4.52
CA TRP A 177 17.96 -1.40 4.97
C TRP A 177 18.25 -2.04 6.32
N ASP A 178 19.19 -2.98 6.34
CA ASP A 178 19.63 -3.63 7.58
C ASP A 178 20.86 -2.87 8.15
N PRO A 179 20.83 -2.43 9.42
CA PRO A 179 21.99 -1.87 10.09
C PRO A 179 23.00 -2.97 10.41
N SER A 180 24.30 -2.67 10.32
CA SER A 180 25.41 -3.60 10.55
C SER A 180 25.50 -4.17 11.98
N ASN A 181 24.58 -3.78 12.87
CA ASN A 181 24.40 -4.31 14.21
C ASN A 181 22.98 -4.88 14.43
N SER A 182 22.29 -5.33 13.37
CA SER A 182 21.10 -6.18 13.47
C SER A 182 21.39 -7.48 14.27
N LYS A 183 20.34 -8.14 14.75
CA LYS A 183 20.46 -9.26 15.70
C LYS A 183 19.41 -10.34 15.41
N ASP A 184 19.78 -11.62 15.51
CA ASP A 184 18.80 -12.68 15.78
C ASP A 184 18.24 -12.51 17.22
N ASN A 185 17.02 -13.01 17.45
CA ASN A 185 16.30 -12.82 18.70
C ASN A 185 16.95 -13.54 19.91
N SER A 186 17.84 -14.51 19.70
CA SER A 186 18.66 -15.09 20.77
C SER A 186 19.76 -14.14 21.25
N VAL A 187 20.14 -13.13 20.44
CA VAL A 187 21.27 -12.24 20.68
C VAL A 187 20.80 -10.89 21.22
N LYS A 188 21.32 -10.51 22.39
CA LYS A 188 21.04 -9.22 23.04
C LYS A 188 21.86 -8.08 22.45
N GLY A 189 21.45 -6.85 22.73
CA GLY A 189 22.08 -5.62 22.25
C GLY A 189 21.07 -4.72 21.54
N TYR A 190 21.39 -3.43 21.46
CA TYR A 190 20.65 -2.49 20.62
C TYR A 190 20.89 -2.78 19.13
N THR A 191 20.06 -2.17 18.29
CA THR A 191 20.22 -2.11 16.83
C THR A 191 20.11 -0.65 16.39
N GLY A 192 20.54 -0.36 15.16
CA GLY A 192 20.01 0.78 14.41
C GLY A 192 18.50 0.64 14.17
N ASN A 193 17.91 1.67 13.56
CA ASN A 193 16.54 1.61 13.05
C ASN A 193 16.50 0.65 11.84
N VAL A 194 15.30 0.26 11.41
CA VAL A 194 15.07 -0.33 10.09
C VAL A 194 14.44 0.75 9.20
N TYR A 195 14.91 0.87 7.96
CA TYR A 195 14.26 1.69 6.93
C TYR A 195 13.70 0.80 5.82
N LEU A 196 12.57 1.21 5.24
CA LEU A 196 12.12 0.77 3.93
C LEU A 196 12.19 1.97 2.97
N ASP A 197 12.76 1.76 1.80
CA ASP A 197 12.66 2.68 0.66
C ASP A 197 11.81 2.04 -0.45
N ALA A 198 11.26 2.86 -1.36
CA ALA A 198 10.86 2.42 -2.69
C ALA A 198 11.64 3.18 -3.79
N TYR A 199 12.08 2.45 -4.82
CA TYR A 199 12.81 2.99 -5.97
C TYR A 199 12.17 2.58 -7.30
N GLU A 200 12.08 3.52 -8.24
CA GLU A 200 11.86 3.23 -9.66
C GLU A 200 13.07 2.46 -10.25
N LEU A 201 12.87 1.77 -11.39
CA LEU A 201 13.90 1.05 -12.14
C LEU A 201 15.07 1.95 -12.63
N ASP A 202 14.93 3.28 -12.60
CA ASP A 202 15.99 4.24 -12.96
C ASP A 202 16.93 4.64 -11.79
N GLY A 203 16.50 4.42 -10.54
CA GLY A 203 17.18 4.87 -9.31
C GLY A 203 16.54 6.05 -8.58
N THR A 204 15.39 6.53 -9.04
CA THR A 204 14.58 7.54 -8.34
C THR A 204 14.00 6.95 -7.06
N LEU A 205 14.49 7.44 -5.91
CA LEU A 205 13.89 7.20 -4.59
C LEU A 205 12.56 7.97 -4.51
N LEU A 206 11.45 7.25 -4.37
CA LEU A 206 10.13 7.81 -4.12
C LEU A 206 10.01 8.30 -2.67
N TRP A 207 10.24 7.42 -1.70
CA TRP A 207 10.05 7.68 -0.27
C TRP A 207 10.92 6.81 0.63
N ARG A 208 11.02 7.18 1.93
CA ARG A 208 11.65 6.39 2.99
C ARG A 208 10.78 6.34 4.25
N ILE A 209 10.39 5.14 4.66
CA ILE A 209 9.76 4.84 5.96
C ILE A 209 10.87 4.61 7.00
N ASP A 210 10.74 5.24 8.18
CA ASP A 210 11.65 5.08 9.33
C ASP A 210 10.91 4.31 10.44
N LEU A 211 11.21 3.03 10.62
CA LEU A 211 10.51 2.23 11.65
C LEU A 211 10.87 2.61 13.08
N GLY A 212 11.85 3.49 13.27
CA GLY A 212 12.19 4.07 14.56
C GLY A 212 12.86 3.07 15.51
N VAL A 213 13.11 3.54 16.74
CA VAL A 213 13.84 2.77 17.77
C VAL A 213 13.04 1.60 18.37
N ASN A 214 11.72 1.57 18.17
CA ASN A 214 10.81 0.61 18.80
C ASN A 214 10.49 -0.62 17.92
N ILE A 215 11.03 -0.66 16.71
CA ILE A 215 11.19 -1.88 15.90
C ILE A 215 12.68 -2.27 15.95
N ARG A 216 12.95 -3.57 16.19
CA ARG A 216 14.32 -4.10 16.29
C ARG A 216 14.77 -4.65 14.94
N ALA A 217 16.03 -4.43 14.57
CA ALA A 217 16.55 -4.90 13.28
C ALA A 217 17.02 -6.36 13.32
N GLY A 218 16.64 -7.13 12.30
CA GLY A 218 16.99 -8.53 12.11
C GLY A 218 15.87 -9.31 11.39
N ALA A 219 16.23 -10.47 10.84
CA ALA A 219 15.43 -11.27 9.91
C ALA A 219 14.02 -11.66 10.40
N HIS A 220 13.81 -11.75 11.72
CA HIS A 220 12.55 -12.26 12.30
C HIS A 220 11.59 -11.16 12.80
N TYR A 221 11.96 -9.89 12.63
CA TYR A 221 11.22 -8.74 13.19
C TYR A 221 10.34 -8.02 12.17
N THR A 222 10.95 -7.52 11.08
CA THR A 222 10.28 -6.68 10.08
C THR A 222 9.97 -7.52 8.85
N GLN A 223 8.74 -8.02 8.82
CA GLN A 223 8.14 -8.68 7.66
C GLN A 223 7.19 -7.67 7.02
N TYR A 224 7.32 -7.46 5.71
CA TYR A 224 6.56 -6.43 4.99
C TYR A 224 5.99 -7.00 3.69
N MET A 225 4.71 -6.78 3.42
CA MET A 225 4.03 -7.25 2.21
C MET A 225 3.85 -6.09 1.24
N VAL A 226 4.04 -6.34 -0.06
CA VAL A 226 3.85 -5.38 -1.15
C VAL A 226 2.88 -5.99 -2.16
N TYR A 227 1.70 -5.39 -2.29
CA TYR A 227 0.59 -5.90 -3.12
C TYR A 227 -0.52 -4.85 -3.27
N ASP A 228 -1.26 -4.90 -4.37
CA ASP A 228 -2.56 -4.21 -4.54
C ASP A 228 -3.60 -4.92 -3.67
N PHE A 229 -3.92 -4.39 -2.49
CA PHE A 229 -4.79 -5.08 -1.51
C PHE A 229 -6.26 -4.69 -1.60
N ASP A 230 -6.62 -3.61 -2.29
CA ASP A 230 -8.02 -3.18 -2.45
C ASP A 230 -8.56 -3.26 -3.89
N GLY A 231 -7.71 -3.53 -4.89
CA GLY A 231 -8.09 -3.65 -6.29
C GLY A 231 -8.22 -2.30 -7.01
N ASP A 232 -7.46 -1.29 -6.59
CA ASP A 232 -7.32 0.03 -7.23
C ASP A 232 -6.42 -0.02 -8.48
N GLY A 233 -5.49 -0.98 -8.54
CA GLY A 233 -4.45 -1.05 -9.58
C GLY A 233 -3.09 -0.49 -9.15
N LYS A 234 -2.87 -0.27 -7.86
CA LYS A 234 -1.60 0.15 -7.24
C LYS A 234 -1.33 -0.70 -6.01
N SER A 235 -0.07 -0.95 -5.70
CA SER A 235 0.33 -1.74 -4.53
C SER A 235 0.52 -0.90 -3.26
N GLU A 236 -0.15 -1.28 -2.17
CA GLU A 236 0.20 -0.82 -0.84
C GLU A 236 1.45 -1.54 -0.31
N VAL A 237 2.04 -0.96 0.75
CA VAL A 237 2.95 -1.69 1.63
C VAL A 237 2.28 -1.88 2.99
N ILE A 238 2.13 -3.11 3.46
CA ILE A 238 1.57 -3.43 4.78
C ILE A 238 2.64 -4.07 5.67
N LEU A 239 2.88 -3.48 6.85
CA LEU A 239 3.82 -4.06 7.83
C LEU A 239 3.56 -3.64 9.28
N LYS A 240 4.22 -4.37 10.17
CA LYS A 240 4.24 -4.11 11.62
C LYS A 240 5.08 -2.87 11.96
N THR A 241 4.50 -1.94 12.71
CA THR A 241 5.09 -0.67 13.12
C THR A 241 4.94 -0.45 14.64
N ALA A 242 5.41 0.68 15.17
CA ALA A 242 5.43 0.98 16.60
C ALA A 242 5.30 2.50 16.87
N PRO A 243 5.11 2.94 18.14
CA PRO A 243 5.27 4.34 18.50
C PRO A 243 6.62 4.89 18.02
N GLY A 244 6.60 6.05 17.37
CA GLY A 244 7.81 6.69 16.85
C GLY A 244 8.25 6.22 15.47
N SER A 245 7.65 5.17 14.89
CA SER A 245 7.77 4.88 13.45
C SER A 245 7.16 6.02 12.62
N LYS A 246 7.78 6.37 11.50
CA LYS A 246 7.34 7.42 10.57
C LYS A 246 7.14 6.89 9.16
N ASP A 247 6.16 7.46 8.49
CA ASP A 247 5.86 7.24 7.08
C ASP A 247 6.77 8.05 6.13
N GLY A 248 6.57 7.90 4.82
CA GLY A 248 7.33 8.57 3.77
C GLY A 248 7.26 10.10 3.77
N GLU A 249 6.20 10.68 4.34
CA GLU A 249 6.08 12.12 4.58
C GLU A 249 6.79 12.58 5.88
N GLY A 250 7.33 11.65 6.67
CA GLY A 250 7.92 11.91 7.98
C GLY A 250 6.90 12.09 9.11
N ASN A 251 5.63 11.74 8.88
CA ASN A 251 4.60 11.73 9.92
C ASN A 251 4.71 10.47 10.78
N TYR A 252 4.52 10.58 12.10
CA TYR A 252 4.33 9.41 12.94
C TYR A 252 3.09 8.61 12.52
N VAL A 253 3.24 7.30 12.31
CA VAL A 253 2.16 6.40 11.85
C VAL A 253 0.97 6.36 12.81
N SER A 254 1.20 6.69 14.09
CA SER A 254 0.18 6.85 15.13
C SER A 254 -0.89 7.91 14.80
N LYS A 255 -0.62 8.84 13.87
CA LYS A 255 -1.58 9.83 13.37
C LYS A 255 -2.69 9.21 12.50
N ALA A 256 -2.38 8.13 11.78
CA ALA A 256 -3.34 7.41 10.94
C ALA A 256 -4.23 6.45 11.74
N GLY A 257 -3.96 6.28 13.05
CA GLY A 257 -4.74 5.43 13.94
C GLY A 257 -5.92 6.15 14.59
N LYS A 258 -7.14 5.72 14.27
CA LYS A 258 -8.39 6.27 14.82
C LYS A 258 -8.68 5.76 16.25
N ASN A 259 -8.48 4.46 16.50
CA ASN A 259 -8.89 3.76 17.72
C ASN A 259 -7.77 2.91 18.36
N ILE A 260 -6.50 3.24 18.10
CA ILE A 260 -5.33 2.46 18.55
C ILE A 260 -4.95 2.67 20.03
N THR A 261 -4.25 1.68 20.60
CA THR A 261 -3.62 1.73 21.93
C THR A 261 -2.44 2.69 21.91
N LYS A 262 -2.75 3.99 22.07
CA LYS A 262 -1.79 5.08 21.87
C LYS A 262 -0.55 5.00 22.78
N GLY A 263 0.61 4.80 22.16
CA GLY A 263 1.92 4.99 22.77
C GLY A 263 2.44 6.44 22.73
N ASP A 264 3.69 6.62 23.17
CA ASP A 264 4.44 7.87 23.10
C ASP A 264 5.47 7.77 21.97
N ASP A 265 5.26 8.52 20.89
CA ASP A 265 6.11 8.52 19.69
C ASP A 265 7.52 9.12 19.90
N THR A 266 7.81 9.65 21.09
CA THR A 266 9.13 10.16 21.47
C THR A 266 9.87 9.26 22.44
N LYS A 267 9.24 8.19 22.94
CA LYS A 267 9.80 7.28 23.94
C LYS A 267 10.54 6.10 23.28
N ASP A 268 11.75 5.82 23.77
CA ASP A 268 12.42 4.52 23.59
C ASP A 268 11.83 3.51 24.59
N TYR A 269 11.21 2.44 24.09
CA TYR A 269 10.65 1.35 24.88
C TYR A 269 11.62 0.15 25.01
N ARG A 270 12.82 0.23 24.44
CA ARG A 270 13.85 -0.82 24.61
C ARG A 270 14.40 -0.79 26.04
N ASN A 271 14.49 -1.96 26.65
CA ASN A 271 15.19 -2.13 27.92
C ASN A 271 16.73 -2.02 27.76
N SER A 272 17.46 -2.04 28.86
CA SER A 272 18.94 -1.90 28.87
C SER A 272 19.71 -3.03 28.17
N SER A 273 19.03 -4.07 27.68
CA SER A 273 19.58 -5.12 26.79
C SER A 273 19.24 -4.90 25.31
N GLY A 274 18.62 -3.79 24.94
CA GLY A 274 18.16 -3.50 23.58
C GLY A 274 16.97 -4.36 23.11
N LEU A 275 16.14 -4.82 24.05
CA LEU A 275 14.97 -5.68 23.79
C LEU A 275 13.67 -4.97 24.16
N LEU A 276 12.60 -5.23 23.41
CA LEU A 276 11.22 -4.88 23.78
C LEU A 276 10.57 -6.14 24.38
N VAL A 277 9.88 -6.01 25.53
CA VAL A 277 9.45 -7.17 26.34
C VAL A 277 8.11 -6.87 27.01
N GLY A 278 7.08 -7.68 26.73
CA GLY A 278 5.75 -7.56 27.36
C GLY A 278 5.14 -6.15 27.25
N GLU A 279 4.37 -5.76 28.27
CA GLU A 279 3.77 -4.42 28.40
C GLU A 279 4.82 -3.29 28.41
N ASP A 280 5.99 -3.51 29.03
CA ASP A 280 7.07 -2.51 29.11
C ASP A 280 7.66 -2.18 27.74
N GLY A 281 7.59 -3.11 26.78
CA GLY A 281 7.95 -2.91 25.37
C GLY A 281 6.99 -1.99 24.61
N GLY A 282 5.87 -1.59 25.21
CA GLY A 282 4.90 -0.69 24.58
C GLY A 282 3.99 -1.35 23.56
N PRO A 283 3.01 -0.58 23.04
CA PRO A 283 2.09 -1.05 22.03
C PRO A 283 2.80 -1.26 20.69
N GLU A 284 2.12 -1.97 19.81
CA GLU A 284 2.57 -2.34 18.47
C GLU A 284 1.40 -2.11 17.53
N TYR A 285 1.69 -1.73 16.29
CA TYR A 285 0.68 -1.38 15.32
C TYR A 285 0.86 -2.18 14.02
N LEU A 286 -0.20 -2.29 13.24
CA LEU A 286 -0.17 -2.73 11.84
C LEU A 286 -0.57 -1.52 10.99
N THR A 287 0.27 -1.14 10.03
CA THR A 287 0.05 0.06 9.21
C THR A 287 -0.01 -0.31 7.73
N VAL A 288 -1.01 0.24 7.05
CA VAL A 288 -1.10 0.29 5.59
C VAL A 288 -0.47 1.60 5.12
N PHE A 289 0.47 1.51 4.20
CA PHE A 289 1.13 2.65 3.55
C PHE A 289 0.78 2.68 2.06
N ASN A 290 0.46 3.86 1.53
CA ASN A 290 0.20 4.06 0.10
C ASN A 290 1.48 3.84 -0.72
N GLY A 291 1.38 3.12 -1.84
CA GLY A 291 2.51 2.79 -2.70
C GLY A 291 3.31 4.00 -3.20
N GLU A 292 2.67 4.92 -3.91
CA GLU A 292 3.31 6.11 -4.52
C GLU A 292 4.12 6.95 -3.52
N THR A 293 3.62 7.13 -2.30
CA THR A 293 4.10 8.16 -1.35
C THR A 293 4.74 7.60 -0.07
N GLY A 294 4.50 6.33 0.23
CA GLY A 294 4.87 5.72 1.51
C GLY A 294 4.13 6.34 2.71
N ALA A 295 3.07 7.14 2.50
CA ALA A 295 2.30 7.79 3.56
C ALA A 295 1.37 6.80 4.28
N ALA A 296 1.19 6.93 5.60
CA ALA A 296 0.36 6.02 6.37
C ALA A 296 -1.14 6.27 6.14
N MET A 297 -1.81 5.35 5.43
CA MET A 297 -3.25 5.44 5.10
C MET A 297 -4.12 5.10 6.30
N GLN A 298 -3.81 3.99 6.98
CA GLN A 298 -4.46 3.59 8.22
C GLN A 298 -3.49 2.84 9.12
N THR A 299 -3.63 3.02 10.43
CA THR A 299 -2.92 2.25 11.45
C THR A 299 -3.92 1.63 12.44
N VAL A 300 -3.81 0.33 12.70
CA VAL A 300 -4.56 -0.42 13.72
C VAL A 300 -3.59 -0.98 14.76
N ASP A 301 -4.08 -1.49 15.90
CA ASP A 301 -3.22 -2.23 16.83
C ASP A 301 -2.78 -3.55 16.18
N PHE A 302 -1.54 -4.00 16.44
CA PHE A 302 -1.04 -5.27 15.92
C PHE A 302 -1.57 -6.42 16.77
N ASP A 303 -2.46 -7.25 16.21
CA ASP A 303 -2.94 -8.46 16.89
C ASP A 303 -2.12 -9.71 16.51
N PRO A 304 -1.67 -10.51 17.51
CA PRO A 304 -1.83 -10.28 18.94
C PRO A 304 -0.78 -9.26 19.46
N PRO A 305 -1.14 -8.41 20.44
CA PRO A 305 -0.22 -7.43 21.01
C PRO A 305 0.85 -8.07 21.91
N ARG A 306 1.99 -7.41 22.09
CA ARG A 306 3.13 -7.88 22.93
C ARG A 306 2.74 -8.30 24.35
N SER A 307 1.67 -7.72 24.89
CA SER A 307 1.12 -7.99 26.21
C SER A 307 0.24 -9.24 26.30
N ILE A 308 -0.06 -9.92 25.19
CA ILE A 308 -0.97 -11.09 25.15
C ILE A 308 -0.55 -12.24 26.08
N LEU A 309 0.77 -12.43 26.23
CA LEU A 309 1.43 -13.44 27.04
C LEU A 309 2.78 -12.88 27.51
N THR A 310 3.19 -13.21 28.74
CA THR A 310 4.57 -12.93 29.18
C THR A 310 5.56 -13.75 28.33
N SER A 311 6.79 -13.27 28.12
CA SER A 311 7.80 -14.04 27.38
C SER A 311 8.00 -15.45 27.97
N SER A 312 7.88 -15.60 29.30
CA SER A 312 7.91 -16.90 29.98
C SER A 312 6.83 -17.88 29.53
N GLU A 313 5.65 -17.40 29.10
CA GLU A 313 4.57 -18.24 28.54
C GLU A 313 4.80 -18.54 27.06
N TRP A 314 5.44 -17.63 26.31
CA TRP A 314 6.04 -17.95 25.02
C TRP A 314 7.22 -18.95 25.13
N GLY A 315 7.77 -19.17 26.32
CA GLY A 315 8.77 -20.21 26.60
C GLY A 315 10.21 -19.73 26.86
N ASP A 316 10.46 -18.43 26.98
CA ASP A 316 11.78 -17.91 27.38
C ASP A 316 11.73 -16.56 28.11
N SER A 317 12.74 -16.24 28.92
CA SER A 317 12.77 -15.03 29.75
C SER A 317 13.41 -13.81 29.08
N TYR A 318 13.55 -13.80 27.75
CA TYR A 318 14.32 -12.78 27.03
C TYR A 318 13.74 -12.40 25.66
N ALA A 319 12.44 -12.62 25.46
CA ALA A 319 11.67 -12.23 24.28
C ALA A 319 12.22 -12.77 22.95
N ASN A 320 12.76 -13.99 22.95
CA ASN A 320 13.19 -14.65 21.72
C ASN A 320 11.96 -15.11 20.92
N ARG A 321 11.15 -16.01 21.51
CA ARG A 321 9.94 -16.57 20.87
C ARG A 321 8.80 -15.56 20.66
N SER A 322 8.67 -14.58 21.56
CA SER A 322 7.59 -13.58 21.52
C SER A 322 7.75 -12.51 20.45
N GLU A 323 8.92 -12.41 19.81
CA GLU A 323 9.20 -11.47 18.72
C GLU A 323 9.58 -12.18 17.41
N ARG A 324 9.11 -13.42 17.23
CA ARG A 324 9.19 -14.14 15.95
C ARG A 324 7.93 -13.84 15.14
N TYR A 325 8.07 -13.22 13.98
CA TYR A 325 6.96 -12.90 13.08
C TYR A 325 7.20 -13.47 11.69
N LEU A 326 6.12 -13.89 11.02
CA LEU A 326 6.06 -14.18 9.59
C LEU A 326 4.83 -13.45 9.00
N ALA A 327 4.86 -13.13 7.71
CA ALA A 327 3.75 -12.50 7.00
C ALA A 327 3.55 -13.16 5.62
N ALA A 328 2.33 -13.12 5.10
CA ALA A 328 1.98 -13.64 3.78
C ALA A 328 0.88 -12.81 3.09
N VAL A 329 0.78 -12.93 1.77
CA VAL A 329 -0.40 -12.53 0.98
C VAL A 329 -1.10 -13.79 0.48
N ALA A 330 -2.42 -13.84 0.57
CA ALA A 330 -3.22 -15.00 0.20
C ALA A 330 -4.63 -14.62 -0.26
N TYR A 331 -5.15 -15.30 -1.28
CA TYR A 331 -6.50 -15.13 -1.82
C TYR A 331 -7.52 -15.91 -0.99
N LEU A 332 -7.75 -15.45 0.25
CA LEU A 332 -8.62 -16.12 1.23
C LEU A 332 -10.12 -16.11 0.86
N ASP A 333 -10.52 -15.33 -0.15
CA ASP A 333 -11.84 -15.38 -0.78
C ASP A 333 -11.80 -15.85 -2.25
N GLY A 334 -10.64 -16.33 -2.72
CA GLY A 334 -10.41 -16.86 -4.06
C GLY A 334 -10.27 -15.79 -5.15
N VAL A 335 -10.44 -14.50 -4.82
CA VAL A 335 -10.55 -13.40 -5.79
C VAL A 335 -9.63 -12.21 -5.46
N HIS A 336 -9.55 -11.82 -4.20
CA HIS A 336 -8.80 -10.65 -3.73
C HIS A 336 -7.69 -11.05 -2.72
N PRO A 337 -6.51 -10.42 -2.80
CA PRO A 337 -5.43 -10.65 -1.86
C PRO A 337 -5.76 -10.13 -0.45
N SER A 338 -5.55 -10.97 0.56
CA SER A 338 -5.61 -10.64 1.99
C SER A 338 -4.22 -10.74 2.60
N VAL A 339 -3.92 -9.93 3.63
CA VAL A 339 -2.65 -10.00 4.36
C VAL A 339 -2.79 -10.87 5.61
N VAL A 340 -1.90 -11.85 5.78
CA VAL A 340 -1.83 -12.69 6.98
C VAL A 340 -0.58 -12.33 7.78
N MET A 341 -0.77 -11.90 9.03
CA MET A 341 0.31 -11.61 9.97
C MET A 341 0.36 -12.66 11.07
N THR A 342 1.55 -13.13 11.44
CA THR A 342 1.70 -14.19 12.46
C THR A 342 2.69 -13.82 13.56
N ARG A 343 2.53 -14.44 14.74
CA ARG A 343 3.42 -14.28 15.89
C ARG A 343 3.66 -15.60 16.62
N GLY A 344 4.94 -15.98 16.69
CA GLY A 344 5.43 -17.21 17.31
C GLY A 344 5.26 -18.44 16.42
N TYR A 345 6.22 -19.36 16.49
CA TYR A 345 6.15 -20.67 15.81
C TYR A 345 6.80 -21.81 16.59
N TYR A 346 7.75 -21.54 17.50
CA TYR A 346 8.38 -22.57 18.36
C TYR A 346 7.51 -23.11 19.51
N THR A 347 6.43 -22.40 19.86
CA THR A 347 5.57 -22.70 21.02
C THR A 347 4.15 -22.24 20.71
N TYR A 348 3.63 -21.20 21.36
CA TYR A 348 2.39 -20.54 20.97
C TYR A 348 2.54 -19.89 19.59
N VAL A 349 1.45 -19.97 18.85
CA VAL A 349 1.24 -19.35 17.54
C VAL A 349 -0.07 -18.58 17.59
N TYR A 350 -0.03 -17.41 16.97
CA TYR A 350 -1.20 -16.63 16.60
C TYR A 350 -1.04 -16.23 15.13
N ALA A 351 -2.11 -16.32 14.35
CA ALA A 351 -2.15 -15.87 12.97
C ALA A 351 -3.44 -15.06 12.77
N ALA A 352 -3.34 -13.88 12.17
CA ALA A 352 -4.46 -12.99 11.91
C ALA A 352 -4.48 -12.59 10.43
N ALA A 353 -5.62 -12.77 9.77
CA ALA A 353 -5.85 -12.34 8.41
C ALA A 353 -6.61 -11.02 8.37
N TYR A 354 -6.26 -10.13 7.44
CA TYR A 354 -6.91 -8.85 7.24
C TYR A 354 -7.16 -8.56 5.76
N THR A 355 -8.27 -7.89 5.46
CA THR A 355 -8.52 -7.24 4.17
C THR A 355 -8.40 -5.72 4.26
N TRP A 356 -7.99 -5.11 3.16
CA TRP A 356 -8.00 -3.67 2.91
C TRP A 356 -9.10 -3.35 1.88
N ASP A 357 -9.58 -2.10 1.86
CA ASP A 357 -10.64 -1.64 0.93
C ASP A 357 -10.47 -0.16 0.53
N GLY A 358 -9.24 0.34 0.53
CA GLY A 358 -8.92 1.75 0.34
C GLY A 358 -9.23 2.63 1.55
N THR A 359 -9.93 2.12 2.57
CA THR A 359 -10.40 2.96 3.69
C THR A 359 -10.20 2.39 5.09
N ASP A 360 -10.44 1.09 5.31
CA ASP A 360 -10.42 0.45 6.62
C ASP A 360 -9.83 -0.98 6.54
N LEU A 361 -8.72 -1.20 7.26
CA LEU A 361 -8.07 -2.51 7.41
C LEU A 361 -8.85 -3.34 8.43
N LYS A 362 -9.38 -4.48 8.01
CA LYS A 362 -10.35 -5.28 8.79
C LYS A 362 -9.80 -6.68 9.04
N GLU A 363 -9.64 -7.06 10.31
CA GLU A 363 -9.41 -8.48 10.66
C GLU A 363 -10.58 -9.31 10.13
N GLN A 364 -10.28 -10.36 9.34
CA GLN A 364 -11.24 -11.39 8.95
C GLN A 364 -11.36 -12.44 10.07
N TRP A 365 -10.21 -12.96 10.49
CA TRP A 365 -10.07 -13.99 11.51
C TRP A 365 -8.76 -13.90 12.29
N LEU A 366 -8.80 -14.42 13.52
CA LEU A 366 -7.64 -14.59 14.41
C LEU A 366 -7.59 -16.04 14.91
N SER A 367 -6.62 -16.80 14.41
CA SER A 367 -6.33 -18.20 14.76
C SER A 367 -5.32 -18.28 15.91
N THR A 368 -5.62 -19.06 16.95
CA THR A 368 -4.86 -19.06 18.21
C THR A 368 -4.68 -20.47 18.78
N ASN A 369 -3.55 -20.76 19.43
CA ASN A 369 -3.38 -22.04 20.14
C ASN A 369 -4.12 -22.08 21.48
N THR A 370 -4.76 -23.23 21.77
CA THR A 370 -5.44 -23.50 23.06
C THR A 370 -4.98 -24.82 23.70
N PRO A 371 -3.67 -24.99 24.00
CA PRO A 371 -3.11 -26.21 24.54
C PRO A 371 -3.54 -26.44 25.99
N THR A 372 -4.11 -27.61 26.29
CA THR A 372 -4.51 -27.99 27.64
C THR A 372 -4.06 -29.40 27.97
N LYS A 373 -4.15 -29.79 29.25
CA LYS A 373 -3.95 -31.20 29.64
C LYS A 373 -5.10 -32.11 29.20
N GLU A 374 -6.27 -31.54 28.90
CA GLU A 374 -7.49 -32.29 28.58
C GLU A 374 -7.54 -32.65 27.07
N ASN A 375 -6.97 -31.81 26.20
CA ASN A 375 -6.79 -32.09 24.77
C ASN A 375 -5.40 -32.64 24.40
N GLY A 376 -4.59 -33.02 25.40
CA GLY A 376 -3.26 -33.60 25.18
C GLY A 376 -2.22 -32.64 24.59
N GLY A 377 -2.35 -31.33 24.86
CA GLY A 377 -1.45 -30.29 24.34
C GLY A 377 -1.72 -29.90 22.88
N LYS A 378 -2.88 -30.29 22.34
CA LYS A 378 -3.39 -29.87 21.02
C LYS A 378 -4.40 -28.73 21.20
N GLY A 379 -5.16 -28.37 20.19
CA GLY A 379 -6.19 -27.34 20.27
C GLY A 379 -5.80 -26.06 19.57
N CYS A 380 -6.68 -25.63 18.67
CA CYS A 380 -6.68 -24.31 18.07
C CYS A 380 -8.10 -23.73 18.15
N THR A 381 -8.19 -22.41 18.32
CA THR A 381 -9.43 -21.65 18.35
C THR A 381 -9.30 -20.46 17.42
N VAL A 382 -10.18 -20.39 16.43
CA VAL A 382 -10.32 -19.28 15.48
C VAL A 382 -11.43 -18.38 15.98
N LYS A 383 -11.21 -17.07 15.96
CA LYS A 383 -12.26 -16.05 16.12
C LYS A 383 -12.48 -15.37 14.77
N TYR A 384 -13.68 -14.88 14.53
CA TYR A 384 -14.05 -14.14 13.31
C TYR A 384 -14.48 -12.72 13.65
N ALA A 385 -14.41 -11.83 12.65
CA ALA A 385 -14.84 -10.43 12.73
C ALA A 385 -16.26 -10.22 13.28
N ASP A 386 -17.16 -11.19 13.10
CA ASP A 386 -18.55 -11.15 13.60
C ASP A 386 -18.68 -11.52 15.10
N GLY A 387 -17.57 -11.87 15.76
CA GLY A 387 -17.50 -12.31 17.15
C GLY A 387 -17.81 -13.79 17.38
N THR A 388 -18.02 -14.59 16.31
CA THR A 388 -18.11 -16.05 16.42
C THR A 388 -16.73 -16.70 16.55
N SER A 389 -16.70 -18.00 16.82
CA SER A 389 -15.46 -18.77 16.90
C SER A 389 -15.64 -20.24 16.53
N LYS A 390 -14.65 -20.83 15.86
CA LYS A 390 -14.53 -22.27 15.58
C LYS A 390 -13.44 -22.87 16.47
N ASN A 391 -13.68 -24.08 16.98
CA ASN A 391 -12.77 -24.78 17.88
C ASN A 391 -12.32 -26.11 17.27
N ASN A 392 -11.01 -26.27 17.12
CA ASN A 392 -10.34 -27.46 16.59
C ASN A 392 -9.59 -28.19 17.71
N PRO A 393 -10.27 -28.94 18.59
CA PRO A 393 -9.65 -29.52 19.79
C PRO A 393 -8.54 -30.54 19.50
N ASN A 394 -8.53 -31.13 18.30
CA ASN A 394 -7.66 -32.24 17.93
C ASN A 394 -6.48 -31.87 17.00
N LYS A 395 -6.44 -30.63 16.49
CA LYS A 395 -5.38 -30.09 15.62
C LYS A 395 -4.64 -28.95 16.34
N THR A 396 -3.43 -28.58 15.92
CA THR A 396 -2.69 -27.49 16.58
C THR A 396 -1.63 -26.86 15.67
N LEU A 397 -1.43 -25.56 15.81
CA LEU A 397 -0.26 -24.82 15.29
C LEU A 397 0.95 -24.90 16.25
N TYR A 398 0.77 -25.41 17.48
CA TYR A 398 1.74 -25.23 18.55
C TYR A 398 3.07 -25.90 18.21
N ALA A 399 4.15 -25.12 18.21
CA ALA A 399 5.48 -25.53 17.80
C ALA A 399 5.63 -26.01 16.34
N GLN A 400 4.68 -25.71 15.43
CA GLN A 400 4.65 -26.27 14.06
C GLN A 400 5.25 -25.36 12.97
N GLY A 401 5.33 -24.05 13.18
CA GLY A 401 5.75 -23.14 12.11
C GLY A 401 7.22 -23.27 11.73
N ALA A 402 7.54 -23.06 10.46
CA ALA A 402 8.91 -22.92 9.98
C ALA A 402 9.50 -21.53 10.30
N HIS A 403 10.70 -21.26 9.81
CA HIS A 403 11.23 -19.90 9.67
C HIS A 403 10.71 -19.15 8.43
N SER A 404 9.84 -19.79 7.65
CA SER A 404 9.21 -19.31 6.41
C SER A 404 7.71 -19.61 6.44
N VAL A 405 7.01 -19.20 5.39
CA VAL A 405 5.60 -19.49 5.13
C VAL A 405 5.43 -19.67 3.62
N SER A 406 4.56 -20.58 3.20
CA SER A 406 4.14 -20.74 1.80
C SER A 406 2.64 -20.56 1.69
N VAL A 407 2.14 -20.28 0.48
CA VAL A 407 0.72 -20.03 0.21
C VAL A 407 0.34 -20.75 -1.07
N ALA A 408 -0.74 -21.54 -1.03
CA ALA A 408 -1.25 -22.30 -2.18
C ALA A 408 -2.68 -22.79 -1.90
N ASP A 409 -3.47 -23.02 -2.95
CA ASP A 409 -4.68 -23.86 -2.90
C ASP A 409 -4.21 -25.33 -2.77
N VAL A 410 -4.34 -25.94 -1.59
CA VAL A 410 -3.80 -27.30 -1.34
C VAL A 410 -4.86 -28.40 -1.33
N ASP A 411 -6.16 -28.07 -1.24
CA ASP A 411 -7.24 -29.06 -1.35
C ASP A 411 -8.17 -28.93 -2.58
N ASN A 412 -7.88 -27.95 -3.46
CA ASN A 412 -8.50 -27.66 -4.76
C ASN A 412 -9.95 -27.17 -4.66
N ASP A 413 -10.22 -26.22 -3.75
CA ASP A 413 -11.52 -25.56 -3.63
C ASP A 413 -11.54 -24.09 -4.14
N GLY A 414 -10.37 -23.53 -4.49
CA GLY A 414 -10.17 -22.23 -5.13
C GLY A 414 -9.60 -21.13 -4.23
N TYR A 415 -9.66 -21.31 -2.91
CA TYR A 415 -9.09 -20.37 -1.93
C TYR A 415 -7.60 -20.63 -1.72
N ASP A 416 -6.88 -19.76 -0.99
CA ASP A 416 -5.49 -20.00 -0.61
C ASP A 416 -5.36 -20.45 0.85
N GLU A 417 -4.67 -21.56 1.08
CA GLU A 417 -4.20 -21.97 2.40
C GLU A 417 -2.86 -21.32 2.76
N ILE A 418 -2.60 -21.19 4.07
CA ILE A 418 -1.30 -20.78 4.60
C ILE A 418 -0.56 -22.00 5.11
N ILE A 419 0.45 -22.44 4.36
CA ILE A 419 1.37 -23.50 4.77
C ILE A 419 2.36 -22.88 5.77
N PHE A 420 2.30 -23.36 7.00
CA PHE A 420 3.02 -22.85 8.16
C PHE A 420 3.87 -24.00 8.73
N GLY A 421 4.85 -24.46 7.95
CA GLY A 421 5.72 -25.58 8.27
C GLY A 421 4.98 -26.90 8.41
N SER A 422 4.96 -27.41 9.64
CA SER A 422 4.32 -28.68 9.99
C SER A 422 2.79 -28.61 10.04
N ALA A 423 2.20 -27.42 9.96
CA ALA A 423 0.76 -27.19 9.91
C ALA A 423 0.33 -26.42 8.66
N VAL A 424 -0.91 -26.59 8.24
CA VAL A 424 -1.58 -25.79 7.21
C VAL A 424 -2.81 -25.14 7.84
N LEU A 425 -2.94 -23.82 7.66
CA LEU A 425 -4.17 -23.09 7.94
C LEU A 425 -5.06 -23.11 6.69
N ASP A 426 -6.31 -23.49 6.92
CA ASP A 426 -7.47 -23.34 6.03
C ASP A 426 -7.68 -21.86 5.71
N HIS A 427 -8.24 -21.51 4.54
CA HIS A 427 -8.53 -20.12 4.16
C HIS A 427 -9.39 -19.38 5.21
N ASP A 428 -10.23 -20.11 5.95
CA ASP A 428 -11.06 -19.60 7.05
C ASP A 428 -10.33 -19.44 8.40
N GLY A 429 -9.00 -19.63 8.42
CA GLY A 429 -8.16 -19.55 9.61
C GLY A 429 -8.21 -20.78 10.52
N THR A 430 -9.01 -21.81 10.21
CA THR A 430 -8.93 -23.09 10.91
C THR A 430 -7.66 -23.85 10.52
N VAL A 431 -7.36 -24.96 11.21
CA VAL A 431 -6.19 -25.78 10.85
C VAL A 431 -6.69 -26.84 9.88
N LEU A 432 -6.30 -26.78 8.60
CA LEU A 432 -6.69 -27.78 7.59
C LEU A 432 -5.98 -29.11 7.87
N THR A 433 -4.67 -29.09 8.08
CA THR A 433 -3.90 -30.26 8.51
C THR A 433 -2.73 -29.87 9.41
N TYR A 434 -2.21 -30.84 10.16
CA TYR A 434 -0.92 -30.74 10.83
C TYR A 434 -0.39 -32.16 11.07
N ASP A 435 0.92 -32.38 10.95
CA ASP A 435 1.52 -33.69 11.16
C ASP A 435 2.08 -33.89 12.59
N GLY A 436 2.44 -32.80 13.25
CA GLY A 436 3.10 -32.80 14.56
C GLY A 436 4.63 -32.85 14.51
N ARG A 437 5.28 -32.82 13.33
CA ARG A 437 6.75 -32.96 13.14
C ARG A 437 7.54 -31.76 13.66
N GLY A 438 6.93 -30.57 13.67
CA GLY A 438 7.45 -29.40 14.38
C GLY A 438 8.14 -28.36 13.49
N HIS A 439 9.23 -27.80 14.01
CA HIS A 439 9.90 -26.64 13.42
C HIS A 439 10.84 -27.03 12.27
N GLY A 440 11.07 -26.11 11.33
CA GLY A 440 11.98 -26.32 10.20
C GLY A 440 12.49 -25.03 9.59
N ASP A 441 13.55 -25.19 8.79
CA ASP A 441 14.41 -24.09 8.31
C ASP A 441 14.32 -23.89 6.78
N ALA A 442 13.66 -24.81 6.08
CA ALA A 442 13.34 -24.75 4.67
C ALA A 442 12.03 -25.51 4.34
N GLU A 443 11.25 -24.97 3.42
CA GLU A 443 9.91 -25.42 3.00
C GLU A 443 9.71 -25.07 1.51
N HIS A 444 9.16 -25.98 0.71
CA HIS A 444 8.89 -25.78 -0.74
C HIS A 444 7.52 -26.38 -1.08
N VAL A 445 6.68 -25.68 -1.87
CA VAL A 445 5.30 -26.09 -2.18
C VAL A 445 4.97 -25.86 -3.67
N SER A 446 4.58 -26.93 -4.39
CA SER A 446 4.16 -26.90 -5.80
C SER A 446 3.46 -28.22 -6.20
N ASP A 447 2.84 -28.28 -7.39
CA ASP A 447 2.38 -29.50 -8.06
C ASP A 447 3.58 -30.32 -8.59
N PHE A 448 4.42 -30.80 -7.68
CA PHE A 448 5.71 -31.41 -8.02
C PHE A 448 5.56 -32.75 -8.75
N ASP A 449 4.54 -33.56 -8.45
CA ASP A 449 4.23 -34.79 -9.19
C ASP A 449 3.51 -34.52 -10.54
N ASN A 450 3.11 -33.28 -10.83
CA ASN A 450 2.19 -32.93 -11.94
C ASN A 450 0.95 -33.85 -11.93
N ASP A 451 0.32 -33.97 -10.77
CA ASP A 451 -0.86 -34.81 -10.45
C ASP A 451 -2.14 -33.95 -10.34
N GLY A 452 -1.98 -32.62 -10.25
CA GLY A 452 -3.04 -31.65 -10.01
C GLY A 452 -3.25 -31.38 -8.51
N LYS A 453 -2.19 -31.46 -7.70
CA LYS A 453 -2.22 -31.31 -6.25
C LYS A 453 -0.90 -30.76 -5.72
N GLN A 454 -0.95 -29.97 -4.66
CA GLN A 454 0.25 -29.44 -4.03
C GLN A 454 0.95 -30.50 -3.17
N GLU A 455 2.24 -30.71 -3.42
CA GLU A 455 3.15 -31.38 -2.50
C GLU A 455 3.85 -30.35 -1.60
N ILE A 456 3.96 -30.66 -0.29
CA ILE A 456 4.72 -29.85 0.66
C ILE A 456 5.98 -30.61 1.05
N PHE A 457 7.13 -30.08 0.66
CA PHE A 457 8.46 -30.53 1.08
C PHE A 457 8.95 -29.70 2.28
N MET A 458 9.49 -30.35 3.31
CA MET A 458 10.03 -29.64 4.48
C MET A 458 11.26 -30.33 5.09
N ALA A 459 12.20 -29.52 5.57
CA ALA A 459 13.38 -29.96 6.32
C ALA A 459 13.28 -29.51 7.80
N HIS A 460 13.30 -30.49 8.73
CA HIS A 460 12.91 -30.28 10.14
C HIS A 460 14.11 -30.18 11.10
N GLU A 461 14.09 -29.19 12.00
CA GLU A 461 14.92 -29.18 13.21
C GLU A 461 14.29 -30.12 14.24
N ALA A 462 15.04 -31.06 14.84
CA ALA A 462 14.45 -31.99 15.81
C ALA A 462 14.05 -31.31 17.12
N GLY A 463 12.76 -30.99 17.23
CA GLY A 463 12.18 -30.47 18.45
C GLY A 463 11.92 -31.53 19.53
N LYS A 464 11.81 -31.04 20.76
CA LYS A 464 11.08 -31.74 21.85
C LYS A 464 9.68 -31.15 21.94
N HIS A 465 8.67 -31.98 21.71
CA HIS A 465 7.26 -31.56 21.69
C HIS A 465 6.53 -32.30 22.80
N ASN A 466 6.08 -31.58 23.84
CA ASN A 466 5.30 -32.13 24.95
C ASN A 466 5.90 -33.42 25.56
N ASP A 467 7.15 -33.31 26.03
CA ASP A 467 8.05 -34.38 26.51
C ASP A 467 8.56 -35.39 25.45
N ASP A 468 7.80 -35.67 24.39
CA ASP A 468 8.24 -36.49 23.25
C ASP A 468 9.41 -35.84 22.49
N THR A 469 10.20 -36.67 21.79
CA THR A 469 11.38 -36.24 21.00
C THR A 469 11.18 -36.68 19.57
N ILE A 470 11.16 -35.72 18.65
CA ILE A 470 10.89 -35.99 17.23
C ILE A 470 12.19 -36.34 16.52
N PRO A 471 12.24 -37.36 15.64
CA PRO A 471 13.43 -37.65 14.85
C PRO A 471 13.67 -36.58 13.78
N TYR A 472 14.95 -36.26 13.54
CA TYR A 472 15.37 -35.47 12.39
C TYR A 472 14.86 -36.11 11.09
N ALA A 473 14.16 -35.34 10.26
CA ALA A 473 13.54 -35.85 9.05
C ALA A 473 13.46 -34.78 7.96
N VAL A 474 13.51 -35.26 6.72
CA VAL A 474 12.93 -34.57 5.56
C VAL A 474 11.68 -35.34 5.18
N ASP A 475 10.59 -34.63 4.91
CA ASP A 475 9.36 -35.22 4.41
C ASP A 475 8.84 -34.53 3.14
N ILE A 476 8.09 -35.31 2.37
CA ILE A 476 7.22 -34.81 1.30
C ILE A 476 5.82 -35.27 1.64
N LYS A 477 4.96 -34.31 1.98
CA LYS A 477 3.55 -34.54 2.25
C LYS A 477 2.84 -34.60 0.91
N ARG A 478 2.05 -35.66 0.71
CA ARG A 478 1.27 -35.91 -0.51
C ARG A 478 -0.13 -36.28 -0.11
N TYR A 479 -1.14 -35.83 -0.84
CA TYR A 479 -2.53 -36.26 -0.62
C TYR A 479 -2.68 -37.80 -0.68
N ASN A 480 -1.83 -38.45 -1.48
CA ASN A 480 -1.84 -39.90 -1.70
C ASN A 480 -0.91 -40.68 -0.74
N GLY A 481 -0.14 -40.01 0.14
CA GLY A 481 0.69 -40.61 1.19
C GLY A 481 2.13 -40.07 1.31
N ASP A 482 2.56 -39.74 2.52
CA ASP A 482 3.86 -39.14 2.84
C ASP A 482 5.08 -40.00 2.41
N ILE A 483 6.12 -39.33 1.92
CA ILE A 483 7.47 -39.90 1.76
C ILE A 483 8.37 -39.34 2.85
N MET A 484 9.11 -40.23 3.53
CA MET A 484 9.92 -39.92 4.70
C MET A 484 11.38 -40.33 4.50
N LEU A 485 12.31 -39.37 4.48
CA LEU A 485 13.73 -39.65 4.66
C LEU A 485 14.14 -39.24 6.08
N GLN A 486 14.26 -40.24 6.97
CA GLN A 486 14.79 -40.02 8.33
C GLN A 486 16.31 -39.81 8.26
N ALA A 487 16.78 -38.66 8.76
CA ALA A 487 18.21 -38.39 8.86
C ALA A 487 18.82 -39.15 10.04
N ALA A 488 20.05 -39.66 9.86
CA ALA A 488 20.70 -40.47 10.88
C ALA A 488 21.10 -39.67 12.13
N GLN A 489 21.54 -38.41 11.97
CA GLN A 489 21.99 -37.52 13.05
C GLN A 489 21.90 -36.05 12.63
N GLY A 490 21.41 -35.19 13.53
CA GLY A 490 21.64 -33.75 13.48
C GLY A 490 20.59 -32.94 12.73
N ASP A 491 20.53 -31.66 13.10
CA ASP A 491 19.64 -30.64 12.55
C ASP A 491 19.74 -30.55 11.02
N ILE A 492 18.59 -30.40 10.37
CA ILE A 492 18.46 -30.34 8.91
C ILE A 492 18.10 -28.91 8.48
N GLY A 493 18.94 -27.95 8.86
CA GLY A 493 18.74 -26.51 8.63
C GLY A 493 18.72 -26.02 7.16
N ARG A 494 18.55 -26.93 6.17
CA ARG A 494 18.36 -26.68 4.73
C ARG A 494 17.74 -27.89 4.04
N GLY A 495 16.89 -27.64 3.05
CA GLY A 495 16.44 -28.61 2.05
C GLY A 495 16.06 -27.90 0.76
N ILE A 496 15.92 -28.66 -0.33
CA ILE A 496 15.45 -28.15 -1.64
C ILE A 496 14.74 -29.27 -2.41
N MET A 497 13.70 -28.91 -3.16
CA MET A 497 12.94 -29.81 -4.05
C MET A 497 12.43 -29.06 -5.29
N ASP A 498 12.82 -29.50 -6.49
CA ASP A 498 12.37 -28.92 -7.77
C ASP A 498 12.68 -29.87 -8.96
N ASN A 499 12.22 -29.53 -10.16
CA ASN A 499 12.63 -30.15 -11.43
C ASN A 499 14.01 -29.62 -11.86
N VAL A 500 15.10 -30.07 -11.21
CA VAL A 500 16.46 -29.57 -11.49
C VAL A 500 17.21 -30.33 -12.60
N ASP A 501 16.59 -31.34 -13.21
CA ASP A 501 17.09 -32.09 -14.38
C ASP A 501 15.89 -32.61 -15.20
N ASP A 502 15.45 -31.80 -16.16
CA ASP A 502 14.26 -32.07 -16.97
C ASP A 502 14.47 -33.25 -17.96
N GLU A 503 15.72 -33.55 -18.33
CA GLU A 503 16.05 -34.77 -19.08
C GLU A 503 15.87 -36.02 -18.20
N TYR A 504 16.27 -35.96 -16.92
CA TYR A 504 15.98 -37.02 -15.96
C TYR A 504 14.47 -37.15 -15.69
N ALA A 505 13.75 -36.03 -15.51
CA ALA A 505 12.30 -36.03 -15.29
C ALA A 505 11.56 -36.75 -16.43
N LEU A 506 11.82 -36.32 -17.68
CA LEU A 506 11.18 -36.86 -18.88
C LEU A 506 11.55 -38.33 -19.15
N SER A 507 12.77 -38.76 -18.81
CA SER A 507 13.26 -40.11 -19.10
C SER A 507 12.97 -41.14 -18.00
N SER A 508 12.81 -40.70 -16.74
CA SER A 508 12.54 -41.57 -15.59
C SER A 508 11.07 -41.62 -15.18
N GLY A 509 10.30 -40.56 -15.44
CA GLY A 509 8.95 -40.37 -14.91
C GLY A 509 8.88 -39.99 -13.42
N ASN A 510 10.01 -39.65 -12.79
CA ASN A 510 10.06 -38.97 -11.49
C ASN A 510 10.35 -37.50 -11.77
N LEU A 511 9.36 -36.62 -11.60
CA LEU A 511 9.37 -35.29 -12.20
C LEU A 511 10.17 -34.24 -11.41
N SER A 512 10.35 -34.44 -10.10
CA SER A 512 11.19 -33.60 -9.26
C SER A 512 12.21 -34.40 -8.47
N LEU A 513 13.23 -33.68 -7.99
CA LEU A 513 14.38 -34.19 -7.25
C LEU A 513 14.54 -33.39 -5.97
N PHE A 514 14.97 -34.04 -4.89
CA PHE A 514 15.13 -33.39 -3.58
C PHE A 514 16.34 -33.86 -2.79
N TRP A 515 16.87 -32.98 -1.94
CA TRP A 515 17.95 -33.27 -1.00
C TRP A 515 18.00 -32.27 0.16
N SER A 516 18.94 -32.48 1.09
CA SER A 516 19.17 -31.65 2.27
C SER A 516 20.60 -31.79 2.77
N VAL A 517 21.01 -30.91 3.69
CA VAL A 517 22.31 -31.00 4.40
C VAL A 517 22.57 -32.33 5.12
N ALA A 518 21.53 -33.13 5.38
CA ALA A 518 21.61 -34.42 6.05
C ALA A 518 21.43 -35.63 5.11
N ALA A 519 21.15 -35.41 3.82
CA ALA A 519 21.06 -36.46 2.82
C ALA A 519 22.46 -36.89 2.35
N ASP A 520 22.64 -38.16 1.96
CA ASP A 520 23.91 -38.64 1.39
C ASP A 520 23.97 -38.47 -0.14
N GLY A 521 22.88 -38.01 -0.78
CA GLY A 521 22.72 -37.87 -2.22
C GLY A 521 21.44 -37.12 -2.60
N ILE A 522 21.18 -37.06 -3.91
CA ILE A 522 19.91 -36.57 -4.47
C ILE A 522 18.93 -37.73 -4.56
N TYR A 523 17.68 -37.47 -4.16
CA TYR A 523 16.58 -38.42 -4.18
C TYR A 523 15.50 -38.05 -5.20
N ASN A 524 14.84 -39.06 -5.76
CA ASN A 524 13.68 -38.90 -6.64
C ASN A 524 12.35 -39.03 -5.87
N GLN A 525 11.24 -38.72 -6.54
CA GLN A 525 9.87 -38.86 -6.02
C GLN A 525 9.49 -40.27 -5.52
N ALA A 526 10.25 -41.32 -5.82
CA ALA A 526 10.06 -42.65 -5.25
C ALA A 526 10.83 -42.89 -3.92
N GLY A 527 11.60 -41.91 -3.44
CA GLY A 527 12.49 -42.04 -2.29
C GLY A 527 13.78 -42.83 -2.60
N GLU A 528 14.12 -43.00 -3.88
CA GLU A 528 15.34 -43.66 -4.33
C GLU A 528 16.47 -42.63 -4.49
N LYS A 529 17.68 -42.96 -4.01
CA LYS A 529 18.88 -42.13 -4.28
C LYS A 529 19.32 -42.34 -5.73
N VAL A 530 19.40 -41.25 -6.49
CA VAL A 530 19.69 -41.25 -7.94
C VAL A 530 20.97 -40.52 -8.32
N GLY A 531 21.45 -39.58 -7.49
CA GLY A 531 22.68 -38.82 -7.75
C GLY A 531 23.45 -38.44 -6.49
N ASP A 532 24.59 -37.78 -6.66
CA ASP A 532 25.36 -37.15 -5.58
C ASP A 532 25.04 -35.63 -5.54
N ILE A 533 24.98 -35.05 -4.34
CA ILE A 533 24.57 -33.65 -4.12
C ILE A 533 25.51 -32.66 -4.85
N PRO A 534 25.00 -31.60 -5.51
CA PRO A 534 25.84 -30.64 -6.23
C PRO A 534 26.69 -29.84 -5.23
N ASN A 535 28.01 -29.76 -5.42
CA ASN A 535 28.94 -29.14 -4.49
C ASN A 535 29.94 -28.20 -5.19
N THR A 536 29.68 -26.90 -5.10
CA THR A 536 30.55 -25.88 -5.65
C THR A 536 31.53 -25.36 -4.58
N ASN A 537 32.76 -25.88 -4.63
CA ASN A 537 33.93 -25.52 -3.79
C ASN A 537 33.76 -25.73 -2.26
N GLY A 538 33.00 -26.75 -1.83
CA GLY A 538 32.81 -27.06 -0.41
C GLY A 538 31.54 -26.49 0.22
N SER A 539 30.66 -25.89 -0.57
CA SER A 539 29.24 -25.70 -0.23
C SER A 539 28.40 -26.57 -1.13
N ASN A 540 27.42 -27.26 -0.56
CA ASN A 540 26.34 -27.88 -1.32
C ASN A 540 25.38 -26.81 -1.84
N MET A 541 24.62 -27.11 -2.89
CA MET A 541 23.61 -26.22 -3.46
C MET A 541 22.23 -26.53 -2.84
N GLU A 542 21.95 -25.97 -1.66
CA GLU A 542 20.75 -26.25 -0.84
C GLU A 542 20.11 -24.92 -0.38
N ASN A 543 19.75 -24.06 -1.35
CA ASN A 543 19.37 -22.68 -1.07
C ASN A 543 18.17 -22.24 -1.92
N PHE A 544 18.39 -21.70 -3.14
CA PHE A 544 17.31 -21.31 -4.05
C PHE A 544 17.36 -22.14 -5.34
N ALA A 545 16.19 -22.37 -5.94
CA ALA A 545 16.07 -22.73 -7.35
C ALA A 545 15.59 -21.50 -8.15
N VAL A 546 16.08 -21.34 -9.39
CA VAL A 546 15.84 -20.17 -10.27
C VAL A 546 15.77 -20.63 -11.74
N TYR A 547 14.74 -20.27 -12.51
CA TYR A 547 14.70 -20.49 -13.96
C TYR A 547 15.56 -19.43 -14.66
N TRP A 548 16.69 -19.84 -15.27
CA TRP A 548 17.65 -18.88 -15.83
C TRP A 548 18.03 -19.14 -17.30
N ASP A 549 18.17 -20.40 -17.74
CA ASP A 549 18.68 -20.71 -19.07
C ASP A 549 17.63 -20.72 -20.19
N GLY A 550 17.45 -21.84 -20.89
CA GLY A 550 16.54 -21.96 -22.02
C GLY A 550 15.72 -23.24 -22.04
N ASP A 551 16.05 -24.23 -21.20
CA ASP A 551 15.21 -25.41 -20.97
C ASP A 551 14.24 -25.21 -19.78
N LEU A 552 13.42 -26.21 -19.47
CA LEU A 552 12.34 -26.13 -18.47
C LEU A 552 12.74 -26.66 -17.08
N GLY A 553 13.95 -27.20 -16.94
CA GLY A 553 14.52 -27.56 -15.64
C GLY A 553 15.13 -26.34 -14.96
N ARG A 554 15.06 -26.29 -13.63
CA ARG A 554 15.44 -25.12 -12.83
C ARG A 554 16.92 -25.14 -12.42
N GLU A 555 17.58 -23.99 -12.43
CA GLU A 555 18.97 -23.84 -11.98
C GLU A 555 19.03 -23.69 -10.46
N LEU A 556 20.20 -23.95 -9.88
CA LEU A 556 20.48 -23.80 -8.46
C LEU A 556 21.28 -22.52 -8.19
N LEU A 557 20.74 -21.68 -7.31
CA LEU A 557 21.37 -20.45 -6.81
C LEU A 557 21.74 -20.63 -5.33
N ASP A 558 23.02 -20.44 -5.01
CA ASP A 558 23.49 -20.29 -3.62
C ASP A 558 24.35 -19.03 -3.51
N GLY A 559 23.85 -18.02 -2.78
CA GLY A 559 24.47 -16.71 -2.72
C GLY A 559 24.54 -16.03 -4.08
N ASN A 560 25.74 -16.06 -4.68
CA ASN A 560 26.01 -15.54 -6.02
C ASN A 560 26.63 -16.61 -6.95
N LYS A 561 26.50 -17.90 -6.60
CA LYS A 561 26.86 -19.06 -7.43
C LYS A 561 25.61 -19.55 -8.15
N LEU A 562 25.66 -19.69 -9.48
CA LEU A 562 24.55 -20.21 -10.28
C LEU A 562 24.99 -21.46 -11.06
N VAL A 563 24.24 -22.56 -10.93
CA VAL A 563 24.63 -23.90 -11.38
C VAL A 563 23.45 -24.61 -12.07
N LYS A 564 23.65 -25.13 -13.29
CA LYS A 564 22.81 -26.22 -13.83
C LYS A 564 23.40 -27.55 -13.37
N TYR A 565 22.56 -28.49 -12.95
CA TYR A 565 22.98 -29.85 -12.61
C TYR A 565 22.45 -30.86 -13.64
N SER A 566 22.99 -32.08 -13.64
CA SER A 566 22.30 -33.24 -14.21
C SER A 566 22.70 -34.51 -13.46
N VAL A 567 21.69 -35.29 -13.08
CA VAL A 567 21.80 -36.65 -12.52
C VAL A 567 22.42 -37.58 -13.56
N THR A 568 21.95 -37.49 -14.81
CA THR A 568 22.29 -38.42 -15.90
C THR A 568 23.78 -38.41 -16.25
N SER A 569 24.44 -37.25 -16.17
CA SER A 569 25.89 -37.13 -16.37
C SER A 569 26.70 -37.13 -15.06
N GLY A 570 26.08 -36.81 -13.92
CA GLY A 570 26.76 -36.52 -12.66
C GLY A 570 27.65 -35.27 -12.74
N THR A 571 27.30 -34.27 -13.57
CA THR A 571 28.11 -33.07 -13.79
C THR A 571 27.34 -31.77 -13.61
N GLU A 572 27.84 -30.90 -12.74
CA GLU A 572 27.43 -29.49 -12.70
C GLU A 572 27.90 -28.75 -13.98
N ARG A 573 26.96 -28.32 -14.84
CA ARG A 573 27.22 -27.35 -15.91
C ARG A 573 27.13 -25.94 -15.30
N ILE A 574 28.12 -25.60 -14.49
CA ILE A 574 28.08 -24.38 -13.69
C ILE A 574 28.05 -23.13 -14.58
N TYR A 575 27.18 -22.15 -14.30
CA TYR A 575 27.16 -20.88 -15.04
C TYR A 575 28.32 -19.98 -14.61
N TYR A 576 28.50 -19.80 -13.31
CA TYR A 576 29.59 -18.99 -12.73
C TYR A 576 30.28 -19.74 -11.58
N ASN A 577 31.31 -20.53 -11.91
CA ASN A 577 32.27 -21.09 -10.96
C ASN A 577 33.63 -21.37 -11.63
N SER A 578 34.62 -20.66 -11.13
CA SER A 578 35.99 -21.15 -10.93
C SER A 578 36.48 -20.46 -9.66
N LYS A 579 37.72 -20.69 -9.21
CA LYS A 579 38.25 -20.14 -7.94
C LYS A 579 38.14 -18.61 -7.72
N ASN A 580 37.79 -17.84 -8.75
CA ASN A 580 37.33 -16.45 -8.64
C ASN A 580 36.29 -16.17 -9.74
N ALA A 581 35.12 -16.83 -9.68
CA ALA A 581 33.99 -16.53 -10.55
C ALA A 581 32.64 -16.82 -9.88
N THR A 582 31.94 -15.76 -9.49
CA THR A 582 30.53 -15.73 -9.06
C THR A 582 29.84 -14.59 -9.80
N LEU A 583 28.51 -14.45 -9.74
CA LEU A 583 27.84 -13.23 -10.19
C LEU A 583 28.42 -12.01 -9.41
N PRO A 584 28.93 -10.96 -10.10
CA PRO A 584 29.49 -9.78 -9.44
C PRO A 584 28.48 -8.98 -8.58
N GLY A 585 28.32 -9.40 -7.34
CA GLY A 585 27.51 -8.74 -6.30
C GLY A 585 27.73 -9.38 -4.93
N SER A 586 27.16 -8.77 -3.88
CA SER A 586 27.24 -9.24 -2.50
C SER A 586 25.92 -9.85 -2.02
N ILE A 587 26.04 -10.86 -1.16
CA ILE A 587 24.94 -11.66 -0.61
C ILE A 587 24.42 -11.11 0.73
N ASN A 588 23.25 -11.59 1.14
CA ASN A 588 22.56 -11.18 2.37
C ASN A 588 22.59 -12.25 3.47
N ASN A 589 22.20 -11.83 4.68
CA ASN A 589 21.79 -12.70 5.79
C ASN A 589 22.84 -13.73 6.26
N SER A 590 24.12 -13.34 6.22
CA SER A 590 25.25 -14.13 6.73
C SER A 590 25.33 -15.51 6.06
N SER A 591 25.17 -16.61 6.82
CA SER A 591 25.19 -17.98 6.29
C SER A 591 23.94 -18.36 5.49
N LYS A 592 22.82 -17.64 5.62
CA LYS A 592 21.64 -17.87 4.77
C LYS A 592 21.92 -17.53 3.31
N SER A 593 22.87 -16.61 3.05
CA SER A 593 23.46 -16.40 1.73
C SER A 593 22.41 -16.08 0.67
N ASN A 594 21.48 -15.17 0.97
CA ASN A 594 20.39 -14.84 0.07
C ASN A 594 20.82 -13.83 -1.00
N ALA A 595 20.06 -13.80 -2.10
CA ALA A 595 19.97 -12.62 -2.95
C ALA A 595 19.25 -11.47 -2.20
N CYS A 596 18.99 -10.36 -2.87
CA CYS A 596 18.01 -9.37 -2.40
C CYS A 596 16.60 -9.81 -2.77
N LEU A 597 16.46 -10.35 -4.00
CA LEU A 597 15.24 -10.90 -4.59
C LEU A 597 15.62 -11.83 -5.76
N THR A 598 14.80 -12.84 -6.03
CA THR A 598 14.70 -13.52 -7.33
C THR A 598 13.26 -13.54 -7.80
N ALA A 599 12.97 -13.06 -9.01
CA ALA A 599 11.62 -12.97 -9.56
C ALA A 599 11.65 -12.85 -11.09
N ASP A 600 10.63 -13.32 -11.81
CA ASP A 600 10.27 -12.76 -13.12
C ASP A 600 9.90 -11.28 -12.92
N LEU A 601 10.83 -10.38 -13.25
CA LEU A 601 10.60 -8.93 -13.11
C LEU A 601 10.19 -8.33 -14.45
N PHE A 602 10.86 -8.76 -15.51
CA PHE A 602 10.66 -8.25 -16.87
C PHE A 602 11.25 -9.21 -17.91
N GLY A 603 10.88 -9.02 -19.17
CA GLY A 603 11.17 -10.01 -20.22
C GLY A 603 10.16 -11.14 -20.19
N ASP A 604 10.59 -12.33 -20.61
CA ASP A 604 9.80 -13.55 -20.59
C ASP A 604 9.89 -14.25 -19.22
N TRP A 605 9.21 -15.40 -19.10
CA TRP A 605 8.93 -16.19 -17.88
C TRP A 605 10.11 -16.60 -16.98
N ARG A 606 11.34 -16.15 -17.23
CA ARG A 606 12.53 -16.53 -16.46
C ARG A 606 12.84 -15.49 -15.39
N GLU A 607 13.65 -15.90 -14.43
CA GLU A 607 13.79 -15.19 -13.16
C GLU A 607 15.08 -14.36 -13.11
N GLU A 608 14.91 -13.05 -12.92
CA GLU A 608 15.99 -12.13 -12.59
C GLU A 608 16.61 -12.46 -11.22
N ILE A 609 17.90 -12.15 -11.07
CA ILE A 609 18.62 -12.31 -9.81
C ILE A 609 19.13 -10.95 -9.33
N VAL A 610 18.63 -10.44 -8.19
CA VAL A 610 18.99 -9.13 -7.65
C VAL A 610 20.07 -9.27 -6.57
N LEU A 611 21.28 -8.75 -6.81
CA LEU A 611 22.41 -8.78 -5.87
C LEU A 611 22.89 -7.38 -5.50
N ARG A 612 23.40 -7.19 -4.28
CA ARG A 612 23.91 -5.89 -3.84
C ARG A 612 25.16 -5.50 -4.62
N TYR A 613 25.19 -4.30 -5.18
CA TYR A 613 26.29 -3.84 -6.03
C TYR A 613 26.57 -2.35 -5.84
N GLY A 614 27.81 -2.02 -5.46
CA GLY A 614 28.16 -0.67 -5.03
C GLY A 614 27.30 -0.24 -3.84
N ASP A 615 26.71 0.94 -3.94
CA ASP A 615 25.82 1.53 -2.94
C ASP A 615 24.33 1.15 -3.13
N GLY A 616 24.02 0.34 -4.15
CA GLY A 616 22.66 -0.13 -4.47
C GLY A 616 22.63 -1.60 -4.88
N VAL A 617 21.92 -1.92 -5.97
CA VAL A 617 21.77 -3.30 -6.47
C VAL A 617 22.06 -3.43 -7.96
N ARG A 618 22.31 -4.67 -8.37
CA ARG A 618 22.38 -5.13 -9.74
C ARG A 618 21.34 -6.22 -9.95
N ILE A 619 20.42 -5.98 -10.87
CA ILE A 619 19.48 -6.97 -11.39
C ILE A 619 20.17 -7.70 -12.56
N TYR A 620 20.26 -9.01 -12.49
CA TYR A 620 20.82 -9.86 -13.55
C TYR A 620 19.70 -10.44 -14.41
N PHE A 621 19.86 -10.33 -15.74
CA PHE A 621 18.89 -10.76 -16.76
C PHE A 621 19.50 -11.80 -17.72
N SER A 622 18.72 -12.77 -18.19
CA SER A 622 19.21 -13.85 -19.06
C SER A 622 19.07 -13.56 -20.56
N THR A 623 20.20 -13.56 -21.28
CA THR A 623 20.23 -13.47 -22.76
C THR A 623 20.48 -14.83 -23.42
N ILE A 624 20.05 -15.92 -22.79
CA ILE A 624 20.04 -17.26 -23.38
C ILE A 624 18.70 -17.42 -24.11
N PRO A 625 18.64 -17.73 -25.42
CA PRO A 625 17.37 -17.99 -26.08
C PRO A 625 16.70 -19.24 -25.51
N THR A 626 15.38 -19.18 -25.31
CA THR A 626 14.52 -20.34 -25.05
C THR A 626 13.62 -20.59 -26.27
N ASP A 627 13.31 -21.86 -26.53
CA ASP A 627 12.28 -22.24 -27.51
C ASP A 627 10.88 -22.28 -26.85
N TYR A 628 10.79 -22.16 -25.51
CA TYR A 628 9.56 -22.35 -24.74
C TYR A 628 8.82 -21.06 -24.41
N ARG A 629 7.50 -21.20 -24.25
CA ARG A 629 6.58 -20.11 -23.94
C ARG A 629 5.69 -20.46 -22.76
N LEU A 630 5.78 -19.64 -21.71
CA LEU A 630 4.86 -19.59 -20.58
C LEU A 630 4.29 -18.17 -20.51
N THR A 631 3.24 -17.98 -19.70
CA THR A 631 2.88 -16.65 -19.17
C THR A 631 3.99 -16.14 -18.24
N THR A 632 4.04 -14.83 -17.99
CA THR A 632 4.86 -14.29 -16.89
C THR A 632 4.46 -14.97 -15.57
N LEU A 633 5.45 -15.34 -14.76
CA LEU A 633 5.23 -16.05 -13.50
C LEU A 633 4.53 -15.15 -12.47
N MET A 634 4.61 -13.83 -12.63
CA MET A 634 3.86 -12.86 -11.81
C MET A 634 2.34 -12.89 -12.07
N HIS A 635 1.88 -13.63 -13.09
CA HIS A 635 0.46 -13.94 -13.31
C HIS A 635 0.07 -15.36 -12.87
N ASP A 636 0.97 -16.13 -12.25
CA ASP A 636 0.63 -17.26 -11.37
C ASP A 636 0.46 -16.73 -9.92
N SER A 637 -0.70 -16.97 -9.31
CA SER A 637 -1.02 -16.38 -8.00
C SER A 637 -0.13 -16.90 -6.87
N GLN A 638 0.21 -18.18 -6.87
CA GLN A 638 1.08 -18.81 -5.87
C GLN A 638 2.51 -18.25 -5.97
N TYR A 639 3.05 -18.12 -7.18
CA TYR A 639 4.33 -17.49 -7.43
C TYR A 639 4.35 -16.00 -7.03
N ARG A 640 3.33 -15.23 -7.42
CA ARG A 640 3.27 -13.79 -7.09
C ARG A 640 3.11 -13.54 -5.58
N CYS A 641 2.34 -14.39 -4.87
CA CYS A 641 2.30 -14.38 -3.41
C CYS A 641 3.66 -14.76 -2.81
N ALA A 642 4.41 -15.68 -3.43
CA ALA A 642 5.77 -16.01 -3.02
C ALA A 642 6.77 -14.87 -3.22
N ILE A 643 6.62 -14.03 -4.25
CA ILE A 643 7.42 -12.79 -4.39
C ILE A 643 7.10 -11.77 -3.30
N ALA A 644 5.86 -11.73 -2.80
CA ALA A 644 5.51 -10.93 -1.63
C ALA A 644 6.18 -11.48 -0.35
N TRP A 645 6.06 -12.79 -0.07
CA TRP A 645 6.65 -13.37 1.15
C TRP A 645 8.16 -13.66 1.10
N GLN A 646 8.85 -13.49 -0.05
CA GLN A 646 10.28 -13.82 -0.17
C GLN A 646 11.20 -13.07 0.81
N ASN A 647 10.77 -11.92 1.35
CA ASN A 647 11.54 -11.14 2.34
C ASN A 647 11.43 -11.67 3.78
N VAL A 648 10.62 -12.70 4.02
CA VAL A 648 10.10 -13.07 5.34
C VAL A 648 10.97 -14.11 6.03
N GLY A 649 11.43 -13.77 7.24
CA GLY A 649 12.07 -14.74 8.16
C GLY A 649 13.38 -15.31 7.62
N TYR A 650 13.37 -16.55 7.14
CA TYR A 650 14.44 -17.08 6.28
C TYR A 650 13.87 -17.31 4.88
N ASN A 651 14.28 -16.46 3.94
CA ASN A 651 13.84 -16.45 2.54
C ASN A 651 13.91 -17.86 1.92
N GLN A 652 12.85 -18.28 1.22
CA GLN A 652 12.79 -19.50 0.39
C GLN A 652 12.61 -19.11 -1.08
N PRO A 653 12.95 -19.98 -2.06
CA PRO A 653 12.65 -19.72 -3.46
C PRO A 653 11.13 -19.68 -3.71
N PRO A 654 10.66 -18.86 -4.67
CA PRO A 654 9.27 -18.90 -5.10
C PRO A 654 8.98 -20.16 -5.92
N HIS A 655 7.73 -20.61 -5.95
CA HIS A 655 7.25 -21.74 -6.76
C HIS A 655 5.92 -21.39 -7.41
N THR A 656 5.64 -21.97 -8.57
CA THR A 656 4.34 -21.86 -9.27
C THR A 656 3.32 -22.85 -8.71
N SER A 657 2.03 -22.54 -8.89
CA SER A 657 0.94 -23.48 -8.58
C SER A 657 0.99 -24.77 -9.42
N TYR A 658 1.50 -24.66 -10.65
CA TYR A 658 1.60 -25.74 -11.62
C TYR A 658 3.04 -26.18 -11.88
N TYR A 659 3.19 -27.43 -12.34
CA TYR A 659 4.48 -28.00 -12.75
C TYR A 659 5.07 -27.34 -14.01
N ILE A 660 6.37 -27.01 -13.96
CA ILE A 660 7.16 -26.58 -15.13
C ILE A 660 8.18 -27.67 -15.48
N GLY A 661 8.11 -28.17 -16.73
CA GLY A 661 9.00 -29.21 -17.25
C GLY A 661 8.45 -29.90 -18.50
N SER A 662 9.29 -30.62 -19.23
CA SER A 662 8.92 -31.28 -20.50
C SER A 662 7.80 -32.30 -20.37
N ALA A 663 7.58 -32.85 -19.17
CA ALA A 663 6.47 -33.76 -18.88
C ALA A 663 5.08 -33.09 -19.03
N ALA A 664 4.98 -31.79 -18.73
CA ALA A 664 3.76 -30.99 -18.83
C ALA A 664 3.61 -30.24 -20.17
N LEU A 665 4.48 -30.46 -21.17
CA LEU A 665 4.32 -29.81 -22.48
C LEU A 665 3.06 -30.31 -23.20
N ALA A 666 2.30 -29.33 -23.72
CA ALA A 666 1.08 -29.56 -24.47
C ALA A 666 1.33 -30.41 -25.73
N LYS A 667 0.29 -31.11 -26.21
CA LYS A 667 0.40 -32.02 -27.38
C LYS A 667 -0.69 -31.73 -28.40
N ASP A 668 -0.31 -31.76 -29.68
CA ASP A 668 -1.25 -31.57 -30.78
C ASP A 668 -2.14 -32.81 -31.02
N SER A 669 -3.10 -32.69 -31.95
CA SER A 669 -3.99 -33.80 -32.32
C SER A 669 -3.30 -35.04 -32.96
N GLY A 670 -2.01 -34.92 -33.32
CA GLY A 670 -1.17 -36.03 -33.77
C GLY A 670 -0.29 -36.63 -32.66
N GLY A 671 -0.28 -36.04 -31.46
CA GLY A 671 0.59 -36.42 -30.34
C GLY A 671 1.98 -35.78 -30.37
N ASN A 672 2.22 -34.79 -31.23
CA ASN A 672 3.48 -34.04 -31.25
C ASN A 672 3.53 -33.06 -30.07
N THR A 673 4.66 -33.01 -29.37
CA THR A 673 4.91 -32.03 -28.30
C THR A 673 4.97 -30.61 -28.88
N LEU A 674 4.26 -29.68 -28.24
CA LEU A 674 4.29 -28.24 -28.50
C LEU A 674 5.25 -27.56 -27.50
N ASN A 675 5.54 -26.27 -27.70
CA ASN A 675 6.52 -25.51 -26.90
C ASN A 675 5.90 -24.64 -25.80
N TYR A 676 4.66 -24.94 -25.39
CA TYR A 676 3.98 -24.33 -24.25
C TYR A 676 3.40 -25.41 -23.34
N LEU A 677 3.21 -25.10 -22.06
CA LEU A 677 2.74 -26.07 -21.06
C LEU A 677 1.22 -26.27 -21.12
N ALA A 678 0.79 -27.48 -20.76
CA ALA A 678 -0.56 -27.84 -20.33
C ALA A 678 -0.43 -28.75 -19.10
N PRO A 679 -0.13 -28.18 -17.91
CA PRO A 679 0.03 -28.91 -16.66
C PRO A 679 -1.32 -29.42 -16.12
N ASN A 680 -1.29 -30.28 -15.10
CA ASN A 680 -2.52 -30.82 -14.49
C ASN A 680 -3.19 -29.83 -13.53
N THR A 681 -2.43 -29.13 -12.68
CA THR A 681 -2.92 -27.85 -12.11
C THR A 681 -3.06 -26.84 -13.25
N SER A 682 -4.20 -26.14 -13.31
CA SER A 682 -4.45 -25.14 -14.36
C SER A 682 -3.80 -23.80 -14.03
N PHE A 683 -3.38 -23.04 -15.04
CA PHE A 683 -2.91 -21.66 -14.87
C PHE A 683 -3.98 -20.80 -14.17
N THR A 684 -3.56 -19.90 -13.28
CA THR A 684 -4.43 -18.91 -12.64
C THR A 684 -5.25 -18.13 -13.68
N GLU A 685 -6.58 -18.16 -13.56
CA GLU A 685 -7.44 -17.30 -14.39
C GLU A 685 -7.40 -15.85 -13.90
N VAL A 686 -6.59 -15.02 -14.57
CA VAL A 686 -6.41 -13.61 -14.22
C VAL A 686 -7.61 -12.74 -14.62
N THR A 687 -7.93 -11.77 -13.77
CA THR A 687 -8.57 -10.50 -14.12
C THR A 687 -7.73 -9.32 -13.61
N TYR A 688 -7.97 -8.13 -14.16
CA TYR A 688 -7.37 -6.88 -13.68
C TYR A 688 -8.39 -6.05 -12.89
N PRO A 689 -7.92 -5.19 -11.96
CA PRO A 689 -8.69 -4.14 -11.29
C PRO A 689 -9.73 -3.40 -12.15
N ASP A 690 -10.96 -3.23 -11.66
CA ASP A 690 -12.01 -2.43 -12.33
C ASP A 690 -11.83 -0.92 -12.08
N THR A 691 -10.78 -0.41 -12.71
CA THR A 691 -10.43 1.00 -12.84
C THR A 691 -11.51 1.87 -13.52
N SER A 692 -12.65 1.30 -13.95
CA SER A 692 -13.81 2.07 -14.44
C SER A 692 -14.80 2.46 -13.33
N SER A 693 -14.81 1.72 -12.22
CA SER A 693 -15.58 2.06 -11.01
C SER A 693 -14.85 3.13 -10.17
N ILE A 694 -13.53 3.15 -10.28
CA ILE A 694 -12.69 4.28 -9.89
C ILE A 694 -13.10 5.48 -10.78
N THR A 695 -13.90 6.41 -10.23
CA THR A 695 -13.70 7.81 -10.63
C THR A 695 -12.24 8.09 -10.35
N PRO A 696 -11.38 8.36 -11.35
CA PRO A 696 -9.97 8.59 -11.11
C PRO A 696 -9.88 9.65 -10.02
N ARG A 697 -9.32 9.27 -8.86
CA ARG A 697 -8.86 10.23 -7.86
C ARG A 697 -8.05 11.22 -8.69
N PRO A 698 -8.45 12.49 -8.77
CA PRO A 698 -7.94 13.38 -9.80
C PRO A 698 -6.43 13.30 -9.72
N THR A 699 -5.79 12.94 -10.84
CA THR A 699 -4.34 12.78 -10.96
C THR A 699 -3.70 13.91 -10.18
N ILE A 700 -2.61 13.66 -9.44
CA ILE A 700 -1.88 14.73 -8.76
C ILE A 700 -1.11 15.56 -9.81
N LYS A 701 -1.87 16.27 -10.66
CA LYS A 701 -1.75 17.71 -10.76
C LYS A 701 -1.57 18.22 -9.35
N THR A 702 -0.30 18.45 -9.02
CA THR A 702 0.16 19.29 -7.93
C THR A 702 -0.88 20.37 -7.64
N THR A 703 -1.46 20.33 -6.43
CA THR A 703 -2.28 21.44 -5.92
C THR A 703 -1.45 22.70 -6.13
N PRO A 704 -1.82 23.62 -7.05
CA PRO A 704 -0.82 24.53 -7.60
C PRO A 704 -0.23 25.37 -6.48
N GLU A 705 1.10 25.30 -6.30
CA GLU A 705 1.75 25.86 -5.12
C GLU A 705 1.29 27.31 -4.89
N PRO A 706 0.97 27.69 -3.65
CA PRO A 706 0.42 29.02 -3.37
C PRO A 706 1.37 30.08 -3.90
N VAL A 707 0.94 30.81 -4.92
CA VAL A 707 1.84 31.57 -5.78
C VAL A 707 2.34 32.79 -5.02
N SER A 708 3.51 32.65 -4.39
CA SER A 708 4.17 33.71 -3.65
C SER A 708 4.84 34.69 -4.62
N VAL A 709 4.49 35.96 -4.53
CA VAL A 709 4.99 37.02 -5.40
C VAL A 709 5.50 38.18 -4.57
N SER A 710 6.78 38.53 -4.74
CA SER A 710 7.36 39.75 -4.17
C SER A 710 7.09 40.94 -5.07
N VAL A 711 6.45 41.98 -4.51
CA VAL A 711 6.12 43.23 -5.19
C VAL A 711 7.00 44.34 -4.60
N THR A 712 7.81 44.98 -5.44
CA THR A 712 8.50 46.24 -5.10
C THR A 712 7.52 47.41 -5.17
N PRO A 713 7.69 48.49 -4.37
CA PRO A 713 6.84 49.66 -4.48
C PRO A 713 6.95 50.30 -5.86
N ASP A 714 5.86 50.92 -6.32
CA ASP A 714 5.88 51.77 -7.51
C ASP A 714 6.31 53.20 -7.17
N ALA A 715 5.99 53.66 -5.95
CA ALA A 715 6.37 54.96 -5.45
C ALA A 715 6.70 54.99 -3.95
N ASP A 716 7.73 55.74 -3.55
CA ASP A 716 8.03 56.09 -2.17
C ASP A 716 8.64 57.50 -2.05
N THR A 717 8.43 58.16 -0.91
CA THR A 717 8.93 59.52 -0.67
C THR A 717 8.89 59.85 0.82
N TYR A 718 9.70 60.80 1.27
CA TYR A 718 9.60 61.36 2.62
C TYR A 718 9.38 62.88 2.61
N LEU A 719 8.57 63.36 3.56
CA LEU A 719 8.21 64.76 3.73
C LEU A 719 9.05 65.41 4.82
N VAL A 720 9.83 66.43 4.45
CA VAL A 720 10.57 67.30 5.38
C VAL A 720 9.89 68.65 5.42
N ASP A 721 9.57 69.12 6.63
CA ASP A 721 8.91 70.41 6.90
C ASP A 721 7.74 70.76 5.95
N GLY A 722 6.89 69.75 5.69
CA GLY A 722 5.47 69.88 5.34
C GLY A 722 5.11 70.35 3.94
N THR A 723 6.07 70.87 3.17
CA THR A 723 5.84 71.47 1.83
C THR A 723 6.73 70.91 0.73
N THR A 724 7.72 70.08 1.05
CA THR A 724 8.64 69.48 0.08
C THR A 724 8.67 67.96 0.24
N ALA A 725 8.48 67.25 -0.86
CA ALA A 725 8.63 65.81 -0.95
C ALA A 725 10.02 65.45 -1.50
N HIS A 726 10.61 64.41 -0.91
CA HIS A 726 11.95 63.91 -1.22
C HIS A 726 11.81 62.43 -1.62
N GLY A 727 11.65 62.18 -2.92
CA GLY A 727 11.46 60.86 -3.52
C GLY A 727 12.48 60.60 -4.63
N SER A 728 13.76 60.72 -4.31
CA SER A 728 14.90 60.37 -5.19
C SER A 728 16.20 60.16 -4.40
N ASP A 729 16.11 59.92 -3.10
CA ASP A 729 17.25 59.63 -2.22
C ASP A 729 17.22 58.14 -1.89
N GLU A 730 18.37 57.46 -1.90
CA GLU A 730 18.45 56.02 -1.63
C GLU A 730 17.92 55.58 -0.24
N GLU A 731 17.59 56.51 0.66
CA GLU A 731 17.12 56.24 2.01
C GLU A 731 15.98 57.20 2.39
N LEU A 732 14.86 56.68 2.89
CA LEU A 732 13.72 57.44 3.43
C LEU A 732 14.05 57.93 4.85
N LYS A 733 14.26 59.24 5.02
CA LYS A 733 14.78 59.84 6.28
C LYS A 733 13.67 60.45 7.11
N ILE A 734 12.94 59.58 7.78
CA ILE A 734 11.80 59.93 8.64
C ILE A 734 12.33 60.65 9.89
N ASN A 735 11.64 61.70 10.35
CA ASN A 735 12.04 62.54 11.49
C ASN A 735 13.35 63.35 11.29
N GLN A 736 13.54 63.89 10.07
CA GLN A 736 14.44 65.03 9.83
C GLN A 736 13.78 66.42 10.01
N ALA A 737 12.45 66.49 10.09
CA ALA A 737 11.70 67.75 10.16
C ALA A 737 12.13 68.64 11.35
N THR A 738 12.36 69.92 11.11
CA THR A 738 12.80 70.89 12.12
C THR A 738 11.64 71.30 13.04
N ASP A 739 10.47 71.50 12.46
CA ASP A 739 9.25 71.88 13.18
C ASP A 739 8.38 70.67 13.55
N TYR A 740 7.27 70.90 14.25
CA TYR A 740 6.31 69.88 14.68
C TYR A 740 4.98 70.01 13.93
N TYR A 741 4.52 68.92 13.34
CA TYR A 741 3.23 68.87 12.65
C TYR A 741 2.14 68.42 13.62
N SER A 742 1.10 69.24 13.74
CA SER A 742 -0.13 68.92 14.44
C SER A 742 -1.30 68.94 13.46
N SER A 743 -1.93 67.79 13.28
CA SER A 743 -3.20 67.67 12.56
C SER A 743 -4.37 67.88 13.52
N THR A 744 -5.55 68.12 12.96
CA THR A 744 -6.83 68.01 13.67
C THR A 744 -7.28 66.55 13.86
N SER A 745 -6.71 65.62 13.09
CA SER A 745 -7.00 64.18 13.17
C SER A 745 -6.44 63.57 14.48
N PRO A 746 -7.12 62.60 15.11
CA PRO A 746 -6.60 61.91 16.31
C PRO A 746 -5.21 61.30 16.11
N GLY A 747 -4.43 61.18 17.20
CA GLY A 747 -3.06 60.63 17.20
C GLY A 747 -1.98 61.53 16.56
N LEU A 748 -2.33 62.30 15.52
CA LEU A 748 -1.42 63.13 14.73
C LEU A 748 -1.05 64.47 15.42
N LYS A 749 -0.48 64.41 16.64
CA LYS A 749 0.12 65.57 17.33
C LYS A 749 1.63 65.42 17.46
N ASP A 750 2.32 66.54 17.30
CA ASP A 750 3.75 66.71 17.54
C ASP A 750 4.63 65.70 16.77
N ILE A 751 4.24 65.40 15.53
CA ILE A 751 4.94 64.49 14.63
C ILE A 751 6.03 65.24 13.84
N LYS A 752 7.14 64.55 13.60
CA LYS A 752 8.25 65.02 12.79
C LYS A 752 8.47 64.11 11.59
N GLY A 753 8.19 64.63 10.40
CA GLY A 753 8.35 63.92 9.13
C GLY A 753 7.36 62.77 8.92
N LEU A 754 7.26 62.33 7.67
CA LEU A 754 6.37 61.25 7.23
C LEU A 754 6.95 60.59 5.99
N GLY A 755 7.12 59.27 6.00
CA GLY A 755 7.40 58.46 4.83
C GLY A 755 6.11 57.91 4.22
N LEU A 756 6.09 57.77 2.90
CA LEU A 756 5.06 57.09 2.11
C LEU A 756 5.72 55.96 1.30
N ILE A 757 5.06 54.82 1.20
CA ILE A 757 5.45 53.71 0.31
C ILE A 757 4.17 53.14 -0.31
N ARG A 758 4.04 53.16 -1.64
CA ARG A 758 2.90 52.63 -2.40
C ARG A 758 3.31 51.42 -3.23
N PHE A 759 2.38 50.46 -3.31
CA PHE A 759 2.47 49.31 -4.20
C PHE A 759 1.28 49.28 -5.16
N ASP A 760 1.55 49.09 -6.45
CA ASP A 760 0.57 48.80 -7.49
C ASP A 760 0.33 47.28 -7.59
N LEU A 761 -0.86 46.85 -7.17
CA LEU A 761 -1.31 45.47 -7.15
C LEU A 761 -2.27 45.14 -8.30
N SER A 762 -2.43 46.04 -9.30
CA SER A 762 -3.36 45.87 -10.43
C SER A 762 -3.14 44.57 -11.22
N LYS A 763 -1.91 44.07 -11.26
CA LYS A 763 -1.53 42.78 -11.87
C LYS A 763 -2.12 41.55 -11.16
N TYR A 764 -2.62 41.71 -9.94
CA TYR A 764 -3.20 40.66 -9.11
C TYR A 764 -4.68 40.91 -8.80
N ALA A 765 -5.29 41.90 -9.45
CA ALA A 765 -6.71 42.24 -9.30
C ALA A 765 -7.60 41.01 -9.54
N GLY A 766 -8.43 40.67 -8.55
CA GLY A 766 -9.33 39.51 -8.61
C GLY A 766 -8.72 38.17 -8.17
N LYS A 767 -7.40 38.06 -7.96
CA LYS A 767 -6.80 36.86 -7.36
C LYS A 767 -7.14 36.76 -5.87
N LYS A 768 -7.37 35.54 -5.38
CA LYS A 768 -7.73 35.27 -3.98
C LYS A 768 -6.47 35.24 -3.10
N LEU A 769 -6.15 36.40 -2.52
CA LEU A 769 -5.03 36.60 -1.59
C LEU A 769 -5.23 35.76 -0.32
N THR A 770 -4.26 34.91 0.02
CA THR A 770 -4.21 34.14 1.27
C THR A 770 -3.52 34.95 2.37
N SER A 771 -2.25 35.32 2.16
CA SER A 771 -1.39 36.08 3.08
C SER A 771 -0.72 37.30 2.39
N ALA A 772 -0.29 38.30 3.17
CA ALA A 772 0.62 39.33 2.71
C ALA A 772 1.51 39.90 3.83
N THR A 773 2.82 40.02 3.56
CA THR A 773 3.82 40.57 4.48
C THR A 773 4.60 41.72 3.85
N LEU A 774 4.59 42.88 4.49
CA LEU A 774 5.44 44.02 4.14
C LEU A 774 6.78 43.92 4.88
N LYS A 775 7.86 43.73 4.12
CA LYS A 775 9.26 43.80 4.56
C LYS A 775 9.81 45.20 4.34
N LEU A 776 10.35 45.82 5.38
CA LEU A 776 11.10 47.07 5.35
C LEU A 776 12.49 46.86 5.94
N TYR A 777 13.44 47.73 5.60
CA TYR A 777 14.84 47.58 5.99
C TYR A 777 15.33 48.84 6.70
N ASP A 778 15.68 48.74 7.98
CA ASP A 778 16.06 49.87 8.86
C ASP A 778 17.57 49.95 9.09
N LYS A 779 18.15 51.15 9.02
CA LYS A 779 19.59 51.43 9.13
C LYS A 779 19.95 52.01 10.51
N PHE A 780 20.72 51.26 11.30
CA PHE A 780 21.03 51.64 12.68
C PHE A 780 22.25 52.56 12.85
N THR A 781 22.22 53.77 12.28
CA THR A 781 23.24 54.80 12.56
C THR A 781 23.06 55.43 13.94
N ASN A 782 23.88 55.05 14.92
CA ASN A 782 23.63 55.32 16.34
C ASN A 782 24.64 56.29 17.00
N THR A 783 24.19 57.50 17.36
CA THR A 783 24.92 58.40 18.28
C THR A 783 24.11 58.85 19.49
N ASP A 784 22.78 58.98 19.39
CA ASP A 784 21.93 59.47 20.48
C ASP A 784 21.01 58.37 21.04
N LYS A 785 21.09 58.11 22.35
CA LYS A 785 20.42 56.95 23.02
C LYS A 785 18.94 57.19 23.28
N ARG A 786 18.15 57.42 22.24
CA ARG A 786 16.68 57.60 22.33
C ARG A 786 15.97 56.53 21.50
N ASN A 787 15.09 55.79 22.15
CA ASN A 787 14.18 54.88 21.45
C ASN A 787 13.20 55.72 20.62
N SER A 788 13.12 55.47 19.31
CA SER A 788 11.91 55.77 18.54
C SER A 788 10.94 54.60 18.65
N VAL A 789 9.66 54.88 18.42
CA VAL A 789 8.71 53.87 17.94
C VAL A 789 8.48 54.21 16.48
N LEU A 790 8.70 53.22 15.59
CA LEU A 790 8.28 53.32 14.20
C LEU A 790 6.84 52.79 14.10
N HIS A 791 5.98 53.61 13.53
CA HIS A 791 4.56 53.33 13.35
C HIS A 791 4.26 53.15 11.85
N LEU A 792 3.53 52.08 11.54
CA LEU A 792 2.98 51.80 10.21
C LEU A 792 1.46 52.01 10.25
N ASP A 793 0.94 52.85 9.35
CA ASP A 793 -0.49 52.97 9.05
C ASP A 793 -0.71 52.80 7.54
N TYR A 794 -1.96 52.64 7.10
CA TYR A 794 -2.32 52.86 5.69
C TYR A 794 -2.83 54.29 5.46
N CYS A 795 -2.55 54.83 4.28
CA CYS A 795 -3.11 56.09 3.80
C CYS A 795 -4.42 55.83 3.05
N SER A 796 -5.45 56.64 3.29
CA SER A 796 -6.71 56.56 2.51
C SER A 796 -6.61 57.18 1.11
N LYS A 797 -5.53 57.90 0.80
CA LYS A 797 -5.24 58.48 -0.52
C LYS A 797 -4.08 57.72 -1.18
N ASN A 798 -4.35 57.04 -2.29
CA ASN A 798 -3.36 56.27 -3.04
C ASN A 798 -2.86 56.98 -4.31
N ASP A 799 -3.60 57.97 -4.81
CA ASP A 799 -3.31 58.76 -6.02
C ASP A 799 -2.41 59.97 -5.73
N TRP A 800 -1.14 59.70 -5.43
CA TRP A 800 -0.14 60.72 -5.12
C TRP A 800 1.13 60.60 -5.99
N ASP A 801 1.92 61.67 -6.03
CA ASP A 801 3.10 61.85 -6.90
C ASP A 801 4.29 62.31 -6.04
N GLU A 802 5.45 61.69 -6.27
CA GLU A 802 6.65 61.77 -5.42
C GLU A 802 7.28 63.16 -5.35
N ALA A 803 7.06 63.98 -6.38
CA ALA A 803 7.62 65.32 -6.50
C ALA A 803 6.65 66.42 -6.02
N THR A 804 5.39 66.08 -5.75
CA THR A 804 4.32 67.08 -5.52
C THR A 804 3.38 66.79 -4.34
N VAL A 805 3.41 65.59 -3.76
CA VAL A 805 2.59 65.26 -2.58
C VAL A 805 2.95 66.14 -1.37
N THR A 806 1.93 66.55 -0.61
CA THR A 806 2.13 67.33 0.61
C THR A 806 1.48 66.65 1.82
N ILE A 807 1.83 67.06 3.04
CA ILE A 807 1.13 66.56 4.24
C ILE A 807 -0.37 66.94 4.26
N ASN A 808 -0.79 67.90 3.42
CA ASN A 808 -2.19 68.27 3.26
C ASN A 808 -3.00 67.28 2.40
N ASP A 809 -2.34 66.44 1.61
CA ASP A 809 -2.96 65.34 0.84
C ASP A 809 -3.22 64.10 1.72
N ILE A 810 -2.51 63.98 2.84
CA ILE A 810 -2.42 62.78 3.70
C ILE A 810 -3.20 63.00 5.00
N LYS A 811 -4.35 63.71 4.92
CA LYS A 811 -5.10 64.18 6.11
C LYS A 811 -5.83 63.08 6.89
N THR A 812 -6.11 61.96 6.24
CA THR A 812 -6.80 60.80 6.81
C THR A 812 -5.95 59.55 6.64
N ARG A 813 -5.26 59.17 7.72
CA ARG A 813 -4.87 57.77 7.98
C ARG A 813 -6.15 56.93 8.16
N GLY A 814 -6.02 55.61 8.13
CA GLY A 814 -7.02 54.76 8.77
C GLY A 814 -7.20 55.13 10.25
N GLU A 815 -8.43 55.10 10.75
CA GLU A 815 -8.73 55.56 12.11
C GLU A 815 -8.33 54.53 13.19
N ASP A 816 -7.71 55.05 14.26
CA ASP A 816 -7.69 54.53 15.63
C ASP A 816 -7.00 53.20 15.99
N THR A 817 -5.99 52.72 15.23
CA THR A 817 -4.79 52.00 15.78
C THR A 817 -3.70 51.80 14.70
N PRO A 818 -2.40 52.04 15.00
CA PRO A 818 -1.31 51.68 14.10
C PRO A 818 -1.26 50.18 13.81
N LEU A 819 -1.19 49.83 12.52
CA LEU A 819 -1.12 48.45 12.03
C LEU A 819 0.03 47.68 12.67
N SER A 820 1.12 48.39 12.91
CA SER A 820 2.21 47.95 13.78
C SER A 820 2.86 49.17 14.46
N SER A 821 3.34 48.98 15.68
CA SER A 821 4.15 49.96 16.40
C SER A 821 5.36 49.27 17.03
N LEU A 822 6.54 49.43 16.42
CA LEU A 822 7.74 48.70 16.85
C LEU A 822 8.64 49.58 17.73
N GLY A 823 8.70 49.23 19.02
CA GLY A 823 9.60 49.85 20.00
C GLY A 823 11.04 49.35 19.87
N LEU A 824 11.79 49.88 18.91
CA LEU A 824 13.18 49.48 18.62
C LEU A 824 14.15 49.96 19.71
N GLN A 825 14.42 49.10 20.70
CA GLN A 825 15.59 49.26 21.56
C GLN A 825 16.82 48.63 20.90
N VAL A 826 17.86 49.43 20.69
CA VAL A 826 19.10 48.99 20.02
C VAL A 826 20.31 49.34 20.88
N SER A 827 20.93 48.33 21.48
CA SER A 827 22.27 48.48 22.06
C SER A 827 23.29 48.79 20.95
N PRO A 828 24.26 49.69 21.16
CA PRO A 828 25.12 50.18 20.09
C PRO A 828 26.13 49.13 19.62
N ALA A 829 25.76 48.38 18.58
CA ALA A 829 26.70 47.83 17.62
C ALA A 829 26.97 48.90 16.55
N TYR A 830 28.24 49.20 16.27
CA TYR A 830 28.63 50.04 15.15
C TYR A 830 28.90 49.14 13.94
N ASN A 831 27.92 49.05 13.05
CA ASN A 831 28.02 48.61 11.67
C ASN A 831 26.87 49.29 10.90
N VAL A 832 26.99 49.43 9.59
CA VAL A 832 26.04 50.22 8.76
C VAL A 832 24.92 49.37 8.14
N ASP A 833 24.77 48.15 8.65
CA ASP A 833 24.01 47.05 8.08
C ASP A 833 22.50 47.33 8.24
N TYR A 834 21.75 47.16 7.16
CA TYR A 834 20.29 47.23 7.16
C TYR A 834 19.69 45.97 7.80
N LYS A 835 18.63 46.13 8.60
CA LYS A 835 17.90 45.01 9.20
C LYS A 835 16.46 44.93 8.70
N GLU A 836 16.04 43.74 8.28
CA GLU A 836 14.64 43.44 7.98
C GLU A 836 13.74 43.65 9.20
N ILE A 837 12.63 44.33 8.97
CA ILE A 837 11.47 44.47 9.85
C ILE A 837 10.24 44.11 9.02
N SER A 838 9.51 43.10 9.48
CA SER A 838 8.40 42.51 8.72
C SER A 838 7.08 42.68 9.45
N PHE A 839 6.05 43.05 8.69
CA PHE A 839 4.71 43.35 9.16
C PHE A 839 3.68 42.56 8.38
N ASP A 840 2.83 41.80 9.07
CA ASP A 840 1.62 41.24 8.47
C ASP A 840 0.68 42.39 8.11
N VAL A 841 0.33 42.48 6.82
CA VAL A 841 -0.57 43.48 6.25
C VAL A 841 -1.69 42.82 5.45
N THR A 842 -1.87 41.51 5.61
CA THR A 842 -2.78 40.64 4.86
C THR A 842 -4.16 41.25 4.71
N ASP A 843 -4.83 41.54 5.83
CA ASP A 843 -6.21 42.00 5.80
C ASP A 843 -6.33 43.52 5.61
N VAL A 844 -5.24 44.27 5.81
CA VAL A 844 -5.16 45.69 5.40
C VAL A 844 -5.27 45.79 3.89
N ILE A 845 -4.63 44.87 3.15
CA ILE A 845 -4.73 44.81 1.70
C ILE A 845 -6.13 44.33 1.28
N LYS A 846 -6.70 43.31 1.95
CA LYS A 846 -8.08 42.86 1.67
C LYS A 846 -9.14 43.93 1.94
N GLU A 847 -8.98 44.77 2.98
CA GLU A 847 -9.96 45.82 3.32
C GLU A 847 -9.72 47.18 2.64
N LYS A 848 -8.46 47.59 2.40
CA LYS A 848 -8.08 49.00 2.15
C LYS A 848 -7.34 49.24 0.83
N CYS A 849 -7.00 48.18 0.08
CA CYS A 849 -6.47 48.34 -1.28
C CYS A 849 -7.59 48.91 -2.17
N THR A 850 -7.37 50.09 -2.76
CA THR A 850 -8.39 50.81 -3.57
C THR A 850 -7.82 51.16 -4.93
N ASP A 851 -8.61 50.93 -5.98
CA ASP A 851 -8.18 50.97 -7.38
C ASP A 851 -6.92 50.11 -7.66
N ASN A 852 -6.74 49.07 -6.84
CA ASN A 852 -5.58 48.15 -6.76
C ASN A 852 -4.27 48.78 -6.27
N LEU A 853 -4.31 50.00 -5.72
CA LEU A 853 -3.18 50.63 -5.05
C LEU A 853 -3.30 50.47 -3.53
N ILE A 854 -2.17 50.27 -2.86
CA ILE A 854 -2.09 50.37 -1.39
C ILE A 854 -0.87 51.20 -0.98
N THR A 855 -1.11 52.27 -0.22
CA THR A 855 -0.08 53.16 0.33
C THR A 855 0.03 52.99 1.82
N PHE A 856 1.24 52.66 2.29
CA PHE A 856 1.61 52.67 3.69
C PHE A 856 2.26 54.00 4.07
N THR A 857 2.03 54.42 5.31
CA THR A 857 2.54 55.67 5.89
C THR A 857 3.40 55.35 7.10
N LEU A 858 4.68 55.73 7.05
CA LEU A 858 5.68 55.49 8.08
C LEU A 858 6.00 56.76 8.85
N TRP A 859 5.94 56.71 10.18
CA TRP A 859 6.25 57.86 11.02
C TRP A 859 6.83 57.48 12.38
N THR A 860 7.47 58.45 13.02
CA THR A 860 7.87 58.36 14.42
C THR A 860 7.35 59.58 15.18
N GLY A 861 7.16 59.43 16.50
CA GLY A 861 6.85 60.55 17.39
C GLY A 861 8.09 61.40 17.71
N THR A 862 8.17 61.93 18.93
CA THR A 862 9.32 62.75 19.40
C THR A 862 10.57 61.90 19.70
N GLY A 863 11.13 61.23 18.69
CA GLY A 863 12.21 60.23 18.81
C GLY A 863 13.51 60.61 18.07
N ARG A 864 14.31 59.58 17.74
CA ARG A 864 15.45 59.66 16.81
C ARG A 864 14.98 59.76 15.35
N GLU A 865 15.83 60.29 14.47
CA GLU A 865 15.72 60.08 13.01
C GLU A 865 15.69 58.56 12.72
N GLN A 866 14.93 58.16 11.70
CA GLN A 866 14.75 56.77 11.32
C GLN A 866 14.96 56.63 9.81
N VAL A 867 15.94 55.82 9.41
CA VAL A 867 16.46 55.75 8.04
C VAL A 867 16.11 54.39 7.45
N ILE A 868 15.08 54.34 6.63
CA ILE A 868 14.60 53.13 5.95
C ILE A 868 15.17 53.10 4.52
N ALA A 869 15.46 51.93 3.96
CA ALA A 869 15.81 51.81 2.55
C ALA A 869 14.64 52.32 1.67
N SER A 870 14.95 53.07 0.62
CA SER A 870 13.98 53.48 -0.41
C SER A 870 13.79 52.41 -1.50
N LYS A 871 12.92 52.65 -2.49
CA LYS A 871 12.93 51.87 -3.74
C LYS A 871 14.19 52.14 -4.60
N GLU A 872 14.80 53.33 -4.50
CA GLU A 872 16.06 53.68 -5.18
C GLU A 872 17.30 52.96 -4.64
N TYR A 873 17.23 52.31 -3.46
CA TYR A 873 18.41 51.80 -2.76
C TYR A 873 19.23 50.78 -3.57
N SER A 874 20.41 51.18 -4.03
CA SER A 874 21.26 50.39 -4.96
C SER A 874 22.46 49.69 -4.28
N GLY A 875 22.48 49.63 -2.94
CA GLY A 875 23.58 49.04 -2.16
C GLY A 875 23.80 47.54 -2.38
N THR A 876 24.95 47.01 -1.96
CA THR A 876 25.37 45.62 -2.23
C THR A 876 24.44 44.55 -1.66
N ASP A 877 23.74 44.86 -0.57
CA ASP A 877 22.80 43.97 0.11
C ASP A 877 21.34 44.27 -0.32
N ALA A 878 21.15 44.65 -1.59
CA ALA A 878 19.95 45.27 -2.17
C ALA A 878 18.61 44.60 -1.78
N GLN A 879 18.01 45.09 -0.70
CA GLN A 879 16.63 44.80 -0.30
C GLN A 879 15.96 46.13 0.06
N GLY A 880 15.26 46.71 -0.93
CA GLY A 880 14.35 47.83 -0.70
C GLY A 880 13.02 47.34 -0.08
N PRO A 881 12.08 48.26 0.20
CA PRO A 881 10.74 47.89 0.64
C PRO A 881 10.13 46.83 -0.27
N THR A 882 9.61 45.75 0.30
CA THR A 882 9.08 44.61 -0.48
C THR A 882 7.81 44.09 0.16
N LEU A 883 6.75 44.01 -0.63
CA LEU A 883 5.47 43.43 -0.23
C LEU A 883 5.33 42.03 -0.83
N VAL A 884 5.47 41.01 0.02
CA VAL A 884 5.27 39.61 -0.39
C VAL A 884 3.78 39.30 -0.30
N LEU A 885 3.19 38.80 -1.38
CA LEU A 885 1.79 38.41 -1.50
C LEU A 885 1.71 36.91 -1.82
N GLU A 886 0.82 36.18 -1.15
CA GLU A 886 0.53 34.78 -1.47
C GLU A 886 -0.91 34.65 -1.98
N PHE A 887 -1.10 33.88 -3.05
CA PHE A 887 -2.39 33.65 -3.67
C PHE A 887 -2.72 32.16 -3.72
N GLU A 888 -4.01 31.84 -3.62
CA GLU A 888 -4.51 30.49 -3.88
C GLU A 888 -4.22 30.07 -5.33
N GLY A 889 -3.78 28.83 -5.53
CA GLY A 889 -3.47 28.28 -6.85
C GLY A 889 -4.72 28.10 -7.72
N GLU A 890 -4.67 28.59 -8.97
CA GLU A 890 -5.77 28.44 -9.93
C GLU A 890 -5.66 27.12 -10.70
N GLU A 891 -6.72 26.31 -10.70
CA GLU A 891 -6.78 25.07 -11.51
C GLU A 891 -6.77 25.37 -13.02
N PRO A 892 -6.06 24.56 -13.83
CA PRO A 892 -6.06 24.71 -15.29
C PRO A 892 -7.41 24.30 -15.90
N THR A 893 -8.11 25.28 -16.50
CA THR A 893 -9.46 25.11 -17.03
C THR A 893 -9.55 24.07 -18.16
N PRO A 894 -10.50 23.11 -18.13
CA PRO A 894 -10.66 22.12 -19.18
C PRO A 894 -11.14 22.74 -20.50
N THR A 895 -10.53 22.33 -21.62
CA THR A 895 -10.93 22.76 -22.97
C THR A 895 -12.07 21.87 -23.50
N PRO A 896 -13.18 22.42 -24.03
CA PRO A 896 -14.36 21.63 -24.36
C PRO A 896 -14.28 20.91 -25.72
N THR A 897 -14.37 19.58 -25.70
CA THR A 897 -14.59 18.74 -26.90
C THR A 897 -16.08 18.70 -27.25
N VAL A 898 -16.43 18.91 -28.53
CA VAL A 898 -17.84 19.04 -28.97
C VAL A 898 -18.38 17.73 -29.55
N VAL A 899 -19.47 17.22 -28.96
CA VAL A 899 -20.29 16.15 -29.55
C VAL A 899 -21.52 16.78 -30.23
N PRO A 900 -21.81 16.50 -31.51
CA PRO A 900 -22.94 17.10 -32.23
C PRO A 900 -24.25 16.34 -32.02
N THR A 901 -25.38 17.05 -32.02
CA THR A 901 -26.73 16.45 -32.08
C THR A 901 -27.60 17.17 -33.11
N ALA A 902 -28.55 16.45 -33.71
CA ALA A 902 -29.04 16.74 -35.06
C ALA A 902 -29.97 17.97 -35.21
N THR A 903 -29.88 18.61 -36.38
CA THR A 903 -30.87 19.57 -36.91
C THR A 903 -31.70 18.89 -38.00
N PRO A 904 -33.04 19.04 -38.06
CA PRO A 904 -33.89 18.32 -39.02
C PRO A 904 -33.72 18.81 -40.46
N THR A 905 -33.91 17.89 -41.42
CA THR A 905 -33.67 18.09 -42.86
C THR A 905 -34.94 18.34 -43.66
N LEU A 906 -34.82 19.10 -44.77
CA LEU A 906 -35.63 18.92 -45.99
C LEU A 906 -34.80 19.15 -47.25
N LYS A 907 -35.34 18.70 -48.40
CA LYS A 907 -34.62 18.44 -49.66
C LYS A 907 -34.26 19.68 -50.52
N PRO A 908 -33.29 19.55 -51.46
CA PRO A 908 -32.73 20.67 -52.23
C PRO A 908 -33.35 20.87 -53.63
N THR A 909 -33.16 22.05 -54.24
CA THR A 909 -32.92 22.16 -55.70
C THR A 909 -32.20 23.46 -56.13
N ALA A 910 -31.31 23.33 -57.13
CA ALA A 910 -30.89 24.31 -58.14
C ALA A 910 -30.29 25.70 -57.76
N THR A 911 -29.07 25.93 -58.26
CA THR A 911 -28.32 27.21 -58.29
C THR A 911 -28.85 28.20 -59.35
N PRO A 912 -28.67 29.52 -59.13
CA PRO A 912 -28.44 30.44 -60.25
C PRO A 912 -27.25 31.42 -60.09
N THR A 913 -26.46 31.46 -61.15
CA THR A 913 -25.42 32.38 -61.67
C THR A 913 -25.38 33.86 -61.21
N VAL A 914 -24.18 34.29 -60.75
CA VAL A 914 -23.37 35.52 -61.02
C VAL A 914 -24.05 36.83 -61.52
N VAL A 915 -23.70 37.98 -60.89
CA VAL A 915 -23.24 39.30 -61.49
C VAL A 915 -23.34 40.46 -60.45
N PRO A 916 -22.40 41.43 -60.36
CA PRO A 916 -22.36 42.47 -59.28
C PRO A 916 -22.69 43.91 -59.73
N THR A 917 -22.95 44.85 -58.79
CA THR A 917 -22.57 46.29 -58.92
C THR A 917 -22.74 47.19 -57.67
N ALA A 918 -21.96 48.29 -57.66
CA ALA A 918 -22.23 49.65 -57.12
C ALA A 918 -22.16 49.99 -55.60
N THR A 919 -21.33 51.00 -55.30
CA THR A 919 -21.23 51.79 -54.05
C THR A 919 -22.28 52.93 -54.01
N PRO A 920 -22.61 53.52 -52.84
CA PRO A 920 -22.21 54.93 -52.64
C PRO A 920 -21.90 55.42 -51.20
N THR A 921 -20.76 56.12 -51.09
CA THR A 921 -20.38 57.31 -50.29
C THR A 921 -21.29 58.03 -49.27
N LEU A 922 -20.67 58.41 -48.12
CA LEU A 922 -20.54 59.77 -47.49
C LEU A 922 -21.20 60.18 -46.14
N LYS A 923 -20.46 61.09 -45.46
CA LYS A 923 -20.63 61.92 -44.21
C LYS A 923 -21.82 62.93 -44.27
N PRO A 924 -22.18 63.77 -43.24
CA PRO A 924 -21.43 64.25 -42.04
C PRO A 924 -22.21 64.44 -40.69
N THR A 925 -21.52 65.05 -39.70
CA THR A 925 -21.87 65.52 -38.33
C THR A 925 -22.74 66.79 -38.21
N ALA A 926 -23.39 67.03 -37.04
CA ALA A 926 -23.35 68.32 -36.28
C ALA A 926 -24.06 68.31 -34.90
N THR A 927 -23.63 69.20 -33.97
CA THR A 927 -24.26 69.54 -32.66
C THR A 927 -24.74 71.00 -32.65
N PRO A 928 -25.84 71.37 -31.95
CA PRO A 928 -25.77 72.29 -30.77
C PRO A 928 -26.83 71.98 -29.67
N THR A 929 -26.70 72.29 -28.36
CA THR A 929 -26.42 73.53 -27.58
C THR A 929 -27.62 74.49 -27.44
N VAL A 930 -28.02 74.85 -26.19
CA VAL A 930 -28.40 76.20 -25.64
C VAL A 930 -29.10 76.11 -24.25
N VAL A 931 -28.96 77.17 -23.44
CA VAL A 931 -29.35 77.40 -22.00
C VAL A 931 -29.57 78.93 -21.77
N PRO A 932 -29.98 79.55 -20.61
CA PRO A 932 -29.88 79.10 -19.19
C PRO A 932 -30.99 79.63 -18.17
N THR A 933 -30.70 79.52 -16.86
CA THR A 933 -31.19 80.34 -15.69
C THR A 933 -32.63 80.15 -15.14
N ALA A 934 -32.93 80.39 -13.84
CA ALA A 934 -32.18 81.06 -12.75
C ALA A 934 -32.30 80.42 -11.33
N THR A 935 -31.41 80.83 -10.42
CA THR A 935 -31.22 80.45 -8.98
C THR A 935 -32.03 81.35 -8.00
N PRO A 936 -32.07 81.21 -6.63
CA PRO A 936 -30.89 81.03 -5.71
C PRO A 936 -31.04 80.32 -4.31
N THR A 937 -30.00 79.53 -3.95
CA THR A 937 -29.38 79.38 -2.58
C THR A 937 -30.18 78.76 -1.40
N LEU A 938 -29.60 78.16 -0.33
CA LEU A 938 -28.21 78.10 0.22
C LEU A 938 -27.73 76.64 0.58
N LYS A 939 -26.42 76.52 0.92
CA LYS A 939 -25.58 75.36 1.35
C LYS A 939 -25.80 75.01 2.87
N PRO A 940 -25.18 73.97 3.52
CA PRO A 940 -24.19 72.96 3.01
C PRO A 940 -24.21 71.48 3.53
N THR A 941 -23.61 70.56 2.73
CA THR A 941 -22.78 69.34 3.08
C THR A 941 -23.30 68.22 4.02
N ALA A 942 -23.00 66.92 3.84
CA ALA A 942 -22.34 66.15 2.74
C ALA A 942 -22.63 64.61 2.86
N THR A 943 -22.34 63.85 1.79
CA THR A 943 -22.37 62.36 1.61
C THR A 943 -20.98 61.71 1.83
N PRO A 944 -20.66 60.41 1.52
CA PRO A 944 -21.40 59.12 1.33
C PRO A 944 -20.80 57.99 2.26
N THR A 945 -20.85 56.65 2.12
CA THR A 945 -21.78 55.54 1.74
C THR A 945 -20.93 54.24 1.59
N VAL A 946 -21.20 53.13 2.34
CA VAL A 946 -20.79 51.69 2.11
C VAL A 946 -19.26 51.33 2.21
N VAL A 947 -18.68 50.30 2.89
CA VAL A 947 -19.00 48.91 3.40
C VAL A 947 -18.53 47.76 2.45
N PRO A 948 -17.91 46.61 2.87
CA PRO A 948 -17.10 46.18 4.07
C PRO A 948 -15.69 45.60 3.62
N THR A 949 -14.92 44.58 4.10
CA THR A 949 -14.83 43.61 5.26
C THR A 949 -13.45 42.86 5.27
N ALA A 950 -12.77 42.65 6.43
CA ALA A 950 -11.93 41.47 6.82
C ALA A 950 -11.14 41.70 8.15
N THR A 951 -10.73 40.64 8.88
CA THR A 951 -10.18 40.72 10.27
C THR A 951 -9.15 39.64 10.67
N PRO A 952 -8.00 40.01 11.29
CA PRO A 952 -7.11 39.06 11.97
C PRO A 952 -6.66 39.43 13.42
N THR A 953 -6.78 38.44 14.33
CA THR A 953 -5.75 37.84 15.24
C THR A 953 -4.37 38.50 15.48
N LEU A 954 -3.63 38.32 16.61
CA LEU A 954 -3.74 37.48 17.83
C LEU A 954 -2.80 37.93 19.03
N LYS A 955 -3.00 37.29 20.20
CA LYS A 955 -2.18 37.07 21.45
C LYS A 955 -0.67 37.47 21.50
N PRO A 956 -0.09 37.76 22.71
CA PRO A 956 0.34 36.68 23.64
C PRO A 956 0.26 36.92 25.19
N THR A 957 0.74 35.90 25.92
CA THR A 957 0.86 35.53 27.36
C THR A 957 1.61 36.54 28.30
N ALA A 958 1.66 36.49 29.66
CA ALA A 958 1.20 35.54 30.72
C ALA A 958 1.02 36.17 32.16
N THR A 959 0.62 35.34 33.14
CA THR A 959 0.66 35.29 34.66
C THR A 959 1.55 36.28 35.49
N PRO A 960 1.45 36.44 36.86
CA PRO A 960 0.71 35.63 37.90
C PRO A 960 0.12 36.29 39.22
N THR A 961 -0.63 35.48 40.01
CA THR A 961 -0.71 35.38 41.52
C THR A 961 -1.47 36.35 42.49
N VAL A 962 -1.97 35.72 43.60
CA VAL A 962 -2.10 36.22 45.03
C VAL A 962 -3.27 37.17 45.42
N VAL A 963 -3.96 37.09 46.60
CA VAL A 963 -4.32 35.98 47.55
C VAL A 963 -5.36 36.42 48.64
N SER A 964 -6.28 35.53 49.10
CA SER A 964 -7.11 35.58 50.37
C SER A 964 -8.13 36.74 50.61
N THR A 965 -9.30 36.57 51.27
CA THR A 965 -9.48 36.24 52.71
C THR A 965 -10.92 35.83 53.16
N ALA A 966 -10.96 34.90 54.15
CA ALA A 966 -11.90 34.64 55.27
C ALA A 966 -13.41 35.03 55.30
N THR A 967 -14.26 34.00 55.39
CA THR A 967 -15.33 33.66 56.38
C THR A 967 -15.89 34.68 57.40
N PRO A 968 -17.18 34.52 57.77
CA PRO A 968 -17.50 33.98 59.12
C PRO A 968 -18.50 32.79 59.17
N THR A 969 -18.85 32.32 60.37
CA THR A 969 -19.37 30.97 60.72
C THR A 969 -20.81 30.92 61.27
N LEU A 970 -21.46 29.74 61.31
CA LEU A 970 -21.90 29.00 62.53
C LEU A 970 -22.65 27.66 62.24
N LYS A 971 -23.13 26.94 63.29
CA LYS A 971 -23.38 25.46 63.31
C LYS A 971 -24.72 25.06 64.06
N PRO A 972 -24.97 23.81 64.57
CA PRO A 972 -25.94 22.81 64.06
C PRO A 972 -27.16 22.45 64.94
N THR A 973 -28.07 21.59 64.43
CA THR A 973 -29.02 20.65 65.11
C THR A 973 -29.63 19.69 64.04
N ALA A 974 -30.30 18.54 64.27
CA ALA A 974 -30.38 17.55 65.37
C ALA A 974 -31.06 16.22 64.85
N THR A 975 -31.20 15.17 65.69
CA THR A 975 -32.00 13.92 65.42
C THR A 975 -32.50 13.33 66.75
N PRO A 976 -33.67 12.64 66.81
CA PRO A 976 -33.73 11.16 66.99
C PRO A 976 -34.93 10.49 66.24
N ALA A 977 -34.87 9.22 65.79
CA ALA A 977 -35.17 7.94 66.49
C ALA A 977 -36.60 7.84 67.10
N VAL A 978 -37.28 6.70 67.31
CA VAL A 978 -36.97 5.26 67.60
C VAL A 978 -38.12 4.42 66.93
N THR A 979 -38.17 3.10 66.62
CA THR A 979 -37.70 1.75 67.08
C THR A 979 -37.52 0.83 65.82
N SER A 980 -37.08 -0.45 65.81
CA SER A 980 -36.20 -1.33 66.62
C SER A 980 -36.09 -2.74 65.96
N THR A 981 -35.26 -3.65 66.51
CA THR A 981 -35.35 -5.14 66.40
C THR A 981 -35.11 -5.77 65.00
N LEU A 982 -34.78 -7.06 64.82
CA LEU A 982 -34.45 -8.17 65.74
C LEU A 982 -33.23 -9.00 65.22
N LYS A 983 -33.11 -10.30 65.57
CA LYS A 983 -31.98 -11.23 65.27
C LYS A 983 -32.40 -12.70 65.58
N PRO A 984 -31.62 -13.81 65.39
CA PRO A 984 -30.15 -13.93 65.55
C PRO A 984 -29.35 -14.76 64.51
N THR A 985 -28.04 -14.85 64.77
CA THR A 985 -26.88 -15.33 63.98
C THR A 985 -26.51 -16.81 64.08
N THR A 986 -25.76 -17.34 63.10
CA THR A 986 -24.46 -18.05 63.29
C THR A 986 -23.63 -18.18 61.98
N ILE A 987 -22.37 -18.62 62.09
CA ILE A 987 -21.33 -18.87 61.05
C ILE A 987 -20.77 -20.29 61.35
N PRO A 988 -20.61 -21.23 60.38
CA PRO A 988 -19.33 -21.38 59.65
C PRO A 988 -19.39 -21.99 58.23
N THR A 989 -18.20 -22.14 57.64
CA THR A 989 -17.86 -22.65 56.29
C THR A 989 -18.32 -24.09 55.99
N ALA A 990 -18.90 -24.30 54.80
CA ALA A 990 -18.92 -25.61 54.11
C ALA A 990 -19.20 -25.41 52.60
N ILE A 991 -18.64 -26.29 51.76
CA ILE A 991 -18.97 -26.39 50.32
C ILE A 991 -20.08 -27.44 50.16
N PRO A 992 -21.18 -27.13 49.45
CA PRO A 992 -22.05 -28.12 48.83
C PRO A 992 -21.80 -28.20 47.32
N THR A 993 -21.57 -29.41 46.82
CA THR A 993 -21.40 -29.70 45.39
C THR A 993 -22.64 -29.28 44.58
N VAL A 994 -22.45 -28.48 43.53
CA VAL A 994 -23.52 -28.25 42.54
C VAL A 994 -23.59 -29.49 41.65
N ILE A 995 -24.74 -30.16 41.66
CA ILE A 995 -25.06 -31.24 40.71
C ILE A 995 -25.17 -30.61 39.32
N PRO A 996 -24.54 -31.16 38.27
CA PRO A 996 -24.58 -30.57 36.94
C PRO A 996 -26.01 -30.59 36.38
N THR A 997 -26.60 -29.42 36.21
CA THR A 997 -27.70 -29.25 35.24
C THR A 997 -27.08 -29.35 33.85
N THR A 998 -27.41 -30.40 33.11
CA THR A 998 -26.90 -30.63 31.75
C THR A 998 -27.39 -29.53 30.81
N THR A 999 -26.48 -28.67 30.36
CA THR A 999 -26.71 -27.84 29.18
C THR A 999 -27.00 -28.78 28.00
N PRO A 1000 -28.10 -28.60 27.23
CA PRO A 1000 -28.40 -29.49 26.12
C PRO A 1000 -27.26 -29.53 25.09
N ASN A 1001 -26.79 -30.73 24.75
CA ASN A 1001 -25.78 -30.89 23.71
C ASN A 1001 -26.44 -30.75 22.34
N LEU A 1002 -26.27 -29.58 21.72
CA LEU A 1002 -26.84 -29.23 20.41
C LEU A 1002 -26.47 -30.22 19.29
N ALA A 1003 -25.41 -31.00 19.43
CA ALA A 1003 -25.01 -32.02 18.46
C ALA A 1003 -25.96 -33.24 18.38
N ASN A 1004 -26.74 -33.52 19.43
CA ASN A 1004 -27.61 -34.71 19.49
C ASN A 1004 -29.09 -34.40 19.19
N ASN A 1005 -29.51 -33.14 19.32
CA ASN A 1005 -30.92 -32.75 19.17
C ASN A 1005 -31.34 -32.65 17.70
N LYS A 1006 -32.24 -33.54 17.25
CA LYS A 1006 -32.67 -33.61 15.85
C LYS A 1006 -34.12 -33.19 15.65
N ILE A 1007 -34.35 -32.28 14.70
CA ILE A 1007 -35.67 -32.05 14.10
C ILE A 1007 -35.77 -32.95 12.85
N THR A 1008 -36.96 -33.48 12.57
CA THR A 1008 -37.27 -34.10 11.27
C THR A 1008 -38.67 -33.69 10.86
N ALA A 1009 -38.84 -33.20 9.64
CA ALA A 1009 -40.11 -32.68 9.15
C ALA A 1009 -40.39 -33.22 7.74
N MET A 1010 -41.64 -33.61 7.47
CA MET A 1010 -42.06 -34.20 6.19
C MET A 1010 -43.53 -33.90 5.90
N ILE A 1011 -43.90 -33.74 4.63
CA ILE A 1011 -45.31 -33.64 4.23
C ILE A 1011 -45.85 -35.06 4.03
N ASN A 1012 -46.99 -35.36 4.66
CA ASN A 1012 -47.63 -36.67 4.59
C ASN A 1012 -48.64 -36.78 3.43
N SER A 1013 -49.14 -38.00 3.21
CA SER A 1013 -50.07 -38.33 2.11
C SER A 1013 -51.44 -37.62 2.15
N ASN A 1014 -51.75 -36.90 3.23
CA ASN A 1014 -52.95 -36.04 3.34
C ASN A 1014 -52.63 -34.56 3.08
N ASN A 1015 -51.45 -34.26 2.50
CA ASN A 1015 -50.93 -32.90 2.27
C ASN A 1015 -50.86 -32.03 3.55
N LYS A 1016 -50.40 -32.64 4.65
CA LYS A 1016 -50.14 -31.96 5.93
C LYS A 1016 -48.71 -32.17 6.38
N LEU A 1017 -48.16 -31.21 7.13
CA LEU A 1017 -46.81 -31.31 7.69
C LEU A 1017 -46.81 -32.14 8.98
N ASP A 1018 -45.93 -33.13 9.03
CA ASP A 1018 -45.59 -33.92 10.22
C ASP A 1018 -44.17 -33.57 10.67
N VAL A 1019 -44.04 -33.02 11.88
CA VAL A 1019 -42.78 -32.72 12.55
C VAL A 1019 -42.53 -33.77 13.64
N THR A 1020 -41.28 -34.20 13.81
CA THR A 1020 -40.77 -35.00 14.92
C THR A 1020 -39.63 -34.22 15.55
N LEU A 1021 -39.60 -34.15 16.88
CA LEU A 1021 -38.45 -33.69 17.66
C LEU A 1021 -37.86 -34.92 18.36
N ASP A 1022 -36.55 -35.07 18.30
CA ASP A 1022 -35.79 -36.13 18.94
C ASP A 1022 -34.65 -35.46 19.72
N PHE A 1023 -34.97 -34.97 20.92
CA PHE A 1023 -34.10 -34.12 21.75
C PHE A 1023 -33.75 -34.84 23.06
N GLU A 1024 -32.46 -34.94 23.36
CA GLU A 1024 -31.98 -35.60 24.57
C GLU A 1024 -31.96 -34.64 25.77
N ASN A 1025 -32.49 -35.09 26.91
CA ASN A 1025 -32.49 -34.35 28.18
C ASN A 1025 -33.21 -32.99 28.16
N VAL A 1026 -34.16 -32.79 27.24
CA VAL A 1026 -35.03 -31.60 27.15
C VAL A 1026 -36.46 -31.96 27.59
N ASP A 1027 -37.07 -31.14 28.46
CA ASP A 1027 -38.50 -31.27 28.77
C ASP A 1027 -39.32 -30.70 27.61
N MET A 1028 -40.14 -31.53 26.96
CA MET A 1028 -40.99 -31.12 25.83
C MET A 1028 -42.05 -30.07 26.20
N ASN A 1029 -42.33 -29.86 27.48
CA ASN A 1029 -43.22 -28.79 27.95
C ASN A 1029 -42.55 -27.39 27.90
N ASP A 1030 -41.21 -27.32 27.81
CA ASP A 1030 -40.45 -26.07 27.67
C ASP A 1030 -40.12 -25.71 26.20
N VAL A 1031 -40.54 -26.53 25.23
CA VAL A 1031 -40.23 -26.37 23.80
C VAL A 1031 -41.36 -25.66 23.04
N ASN A 1032 -41.03 -24.52 22.44
CA ASN A 1032 -41.88 -23.80 21.50
C ASN A 1032 -41.45 -24.10 20.05
N VAL A 1033 -42.38 -24.51 19.19
CA VAL A 1033 -42.10 -24.83 17.78
C VAL A 1033 -42.68 -23.77 16.86
N TYR A 1034 -41.88 -23.36 15.88
CA TYR A 1034 -42.26 -22.39 14.85
C TYR A 1034 -42.07 -23.05 13.48
N VAL A 1035 -43.11 -22.99 12.65
CA VAL A 1035 -43.10 -23.44 11.26
C VAL A 1035 -43.23 -22.22 10.36
N ALA A 1036 -42.14 -21.85 9.69
CA ALA A 1036 -42.08 -20.72 8.77
C ALA A 1036 -42.26 -21.21 7.32
N PHE A 1037 -43.02 -20.45 6.53
CA PHE A 1037 -43.24 -20.69 5.10
C PHE A 1037 -42.62 -19.51 4.34
N LYS A 1038 -41.66 -19.79 3.46
CA LYS A 1038 -40.90 -18.79 2.69
C LYS A 1038 -41.11 -18.95 1.20
N ASN A 1039 -41.12 -17.83 0.48
CA ASN A 1039 -41.11 -17.77 -0.98
C ASN A 1039 -39.86 -16.98 -1.40
N ASN A 1040 -38.90 -17.62 -2.07
CA ASN A 1040 -37.61 -17.04 -2.44
C ASN A 1040 -36.95 -16.29 -1.27
N GLY A 1041 -36.79 -17.00 -0.14
CA GLY A 1041 -36.20 -16.49 1.10
C GLY A 1041 -37.10 -15.58 1.96
N LYS A 1042 -38.16 -14.99 1.40
CA LYS A 1042 -39.04 -14.05 2.14
C LYS A 1042 -40.18 -14.78 2.85
N LEU A 1043 -40.39 -14.47 4.14
CA LEU A 1043 -41.45 -15.05 4.96
C LEU A 1043 -42.85 -14.65 4.45
N VAL A 1044 -43.67 -15.62 4.04
CA VAL A 1044 -45.04 -15.41 3.54
C VAL A 1044 -46.11 -15.87 4.53
N GLY A 1045 -45.77 -16.72 5.50
CA GLY A 1045 -46.63 -17.14 6.60
C GLY A 1045 -45.87 -17.90 7.68
N MET A 1046 -46.47 -18.04 8.86
CA MET A 1046 -45.89 -18.78 9.99
C MET A 1046 -46.99 -19.44 10.82
N LYS A 1047 -46.72 -20.59 11.42
CA LYS A 1047 -47.58 -21.27 12.41
C LYS A 1047 -46.77 -21.64 13.65
N MET A 1048 -47.43 -21.67 14.81
CA MET A 1048 -46.86 -22.06 16.10
C MET A 1048 -47.69 -23.22 16.69
N PRO A 1049 -47.50 -24.46 16.21
CA PRO A 1049 -48.16 -25.63 16.79
C PRO A 1049 -47.68 -25.87 18.23
N GLN A 1050 -48.56 -26.40 19.09
CA GLN A 1050 -48.13 -26.91 20.40
C GLN A 1050 -47.26 -28.16 20.22
N ALA A 1051 -46.34 -28.43 21.16
CA ALA A 1051 -45.46 -29.61 21.09
C ALA A 1051 -46.23 -30.95 21.05
N SER A 1052 -47.47 -30.98 21.56
CA SER A 1052 -48.40 -32.11 21.47
C SER A 1052 -49.13 -32.25 20.12
N GLU A 1053 -49.03 -31.27 19.23
CA GLU A 1053 -49.81 -31.14 17.99
C GLU A 1053 -48.92 -31.12 16.73
N LEU A 1054 -47.71 -31.69 16.83
CA LEU A 1054 -46.71 -31.69 15.76
C LEU A 1054 -46.99 -32.66 14.60
N LYS A 1055 -48.15 -33.34 14.60
CA LYS A 1055 -48.60 -34.23 13.52
C LYS A 1055 -49.91 -33.73 12.91
N GLY A 1056 -49.98 -33.71 11.58
CA GLY A 1056 -51.15 -33.23 10.85
C GLY A 1056 -51.30 -31.70 10.86
N ILE A 1057 -50.19 -30.95 10.90
CA ILE A 1057 -50.19 -29.48 10.80
C ILE A 1057 -50.62 -29.09 9.39
N ASP A 1058 -51.72 -28.32 9.26
CA ASP A 1058 -52.14 -27.80 7.96
C ASP A 1058 -51.06 -26.88 7.34
N LEU A 1059 -50.95 -26.90 6.01
CA LEU A 1059 -50.14 -25.96 5.24
C LEU A 1059 -50.83 -24.58 5.17
N ILE A 1060 -50.37 -23.66 4.33
CA ILE A 1060 -51.01 -22.35 4.13
C ILE A 1060 -51.50 -22.16 2.70
N ASP A 1061 -52.61 -21.44 2.53
CA ASP A 1061 -53.23 -21.13 1.24
C ASP A 1061 -52.50 -19.96 0.52
N LYS A 1062 -51.17 -20.03 0.45
CA LYS A 1062 -50.28 -19.08 -0.22
C LYS A 1062 -49.14 -19.83 -0.90
N GLU A 1063 -48.58 -19.25 -1.96
CA GLU A 1063 -47.38 -19.77 -2.61
C GLU A 1063 -46.14 -19.60 -1.72
N TYR A 1064 -45.45 -20.71 -1.46
CA TYR A 1064 -44.16 -20.78 -0.79
C TYR A 1064 -43.26 -21.81 -1.50
N THR A 1065 -41.96 -21.54 -1.57
CA THR A 1065 -40.92 -22.43 -2.11
C THR A 1065 -40.40 -23.39 -1.04
N ASP A 1066 -40.38 -22.92 0.22
CA ASP A 1066 -39.68 -23.56 1.32
C ASP A 1066 -40.52 -23.58 2.61
N ILE A 1067 -40.38 -24.65 3.38
CA ILE A 1067 -40.84 -24.73 4.77
C ILE A 1067 -39.61 -24.89 5.68
N GLU A 1068 -39.53 -24.09 6.73
CA GLU A 1068 -38.49 -24.17 7.76
C GLU A 1068 -39.12 -24.44 9.13
N VAL A 1069 -38.49 -25.31 9.91
CA VAL A 1069 -38.95 -25.64 11.27
C VAL A 1069 -37.87 -25.29 12.30
N TYR A 1070 -38.29 -24.60 13.36
CA TYR A 1070 -37.47 -24.15 14.47
C TYR A 1070 -38.05 -24.65 15.81
N ALA A 1071 -37.20 -25.00 16.77
CA ALA A 1071 -37.62 -25.38 18.14
C ALA A 1071 -36.77 -24.63 19.18
N TRP A 1072 -37.41 -23.82 20.02
CA TRP A 1072 -36.77 -22.84 20.92
C TRP A 1072 -37.29 -23.01 22.37
N ASP A 1073 -36.47 -22.66 23.36
CA ASP A 1073 -36.85 -22.69 24.78
C ASP A 1073 -37.78 -21.53 25.18
N ASN A 1074 -38.38 -21.64 26.36
CA ASN A 1074 -39.19 -20.58 26.99
C ASN A 1074 -38.42 -19.27 27.32
N LYS A 1075 -37.14 -19.16 26.94
CA LYS A 1075 -36.28 -17.96 27.07
C LYS A 1075 -35.69 -17.51 25.73
N GLN A 1076 -36.24 -18.02 24.62
CA GLN A 1076 -35.83 -17.72 23.24
C GLN A 1076 -34.39 -18.12 22.86
N LYS A 1077 -33.92 -19.28 23.35
CA LYS A 1077 -32.71 -19.95 22.86
C LYS A 1077 -33.06 -21.16 21.99
N PRO A 1078 -32.36 -21.41 20.87
CA PRO A 1078 -32.64 -22.58 20.02
C PRO A 1078 -32.21 -23.88 20.70
N TYR A 1079 -33.03 -24.93 20.58
CA TYR A 1079 -32.69 -26.31 21.01
C TYR A 1079 -32.07 -27.14 19.88
N ALA A 1080 -32.32 -26.79 18.62
CA ALA A 1080 -31.79 -27.42 17.41
C ALA A 1080 -31.94 -26.46 16.21
N ASN A 1081 -31.15 -26.67 15.16
CA ASN A 1081 -31.12 -25.83 13.96
C ASN A 1081 -32.10 -26.28 12.86
N ILE A 1082 -32.21 -25.43 11.82
CA ILE A 1082 -33.26 -25.43 10.80
C ILE A 1082 -33.31 -26.73 10.00
N VAL A 1083 -34.50 -27.32 9.87
CA VAL A 1083 -34.83 -28.26 8.77
C VAL A 1083 -35.56 -27.49 7.68
N ARG A 1084 -34.93 -27.37 6.51
CA ARG A 1084 -35.50 -26.77 5.29
C ARG A 1084 -36.08 -27.87 4.40
N ILE A 1085 -37.39 -27.88 4.21
CA ILE A 1085 -38.07 -28.68 3.18
C ILE A 1085 -38.22 -27.78 1.95
N VAL A 1086 -37.45 -28.04 0.89
CA VAL A 1086 -37.70 -27.49 -0.45
C VAL A 1086 -38.89 -28.25 -1.03
N ASN A 1087 -39.99 -27.56 -1.33
CA ASN A 1087 -41.27 -28.21 -1.60
C ASN A 1087 -41.46 -28.60 -3.08
N ASN A 1088 -40.65 -29.54 -3.56
CA ASN A 1088 -40.74 -30.07 -4.93
C ASN A 1088 -42.02 -30.91 -5.15
N VAL A 1089 -43.15 -30.25 -5.45
CA VAL A 1089 -44.43 -30.89 -5.78
C VAL A 1089 -45.01 -30.32 -7.08
N GLN A 1090 -44.78 -31.07 -8.17
CA GLN A 1090 -45.34 -30.96 -9.54
C GLN A 1090 -45.14 -29.64 -10.30
#